data_AF-A0A537GC58-F1
#
_entry.id   AF-A0A537GC58-F1
#
_cell.length_a   1.000
_cell.length_b   1.000
_cell.length_c   1.000
_cell.angle_alpha   90.00
_cell.angle_beta   90.00
_cell.angle_gamma   90.00
#
_symmetry.space_group_name_H-M   'P 1'
#
loop_
_entity.id
_entity.type
_entity.pdbx_description
1 polymer ?
#
loop_
_entity_poly.entity_id
_entity_poly.type
_entity_poly.pdbx_seq_one_letter_code
_entity_poly.pdbx_strand_id
1 'polypeptide(L)'
;MERVTREQVAMMPVEFKLNGRTVVGRPDELIIETARRHGISIPHLCYTRTLRPDGNCRACVVEVKGERALAPSCCRYPTQGMEVTTDSARALTSQKMVLELLLADMPEHEYTLNNKVDVWARNLKVGKPRFKSRVQPKADLSHPAMAVNLDACIQCTRCVRACREEQVNDVIGYAGRGDHSKIVFDFDDPMGESTCVACGECVQACPTGALMPARDAGLQAIDKQVDSVCPFCGVGCLLTYHVKENKIQFVTGKDGPSNHGRLCVKGRYGFDYAHHPHRLTKPLIRKEGVGKSADFVVDPGNWSGVFREASWEEALELAASGLKRIKDKDPYALAGFGSAKGSNEEAYLFQKLVRTGFGTNNVDHCTRLCHASSVAALMEGINSGAVSNQVNDVQNAEVIFLIGANPTSNHPVAATWMKNAAKNGVKLIVADPRRNELARHATHFLQFKPDTDVALLNAMIHSIIAEDLVDKKFIADRTSGFEALKENAKNFSPEKMAPVCGVPAQTIREVARLYATSKGSMILWGMGISQHVHGTDNARCLIALTLMTGQIGRPGTGLHPLRGQNNVQGASDSGLIPMVFPDYQRVDHPDANQRFEKLWGMALDKKPGLTVVEIMNAAYDGSIRGVYIMGENPAMSDPDLEHARTAMARLEHLVVQDIFLTETAYLADVVLPATAWPEKEGTVTNTDRMVQLGRRALKAPGEAREDLWI
;
A
#
# COMPACT_ATOMS: atom_id res chain seq x y z
N MET A 1 -43.16 20.79 10.24
CA MET A 1 -43.03 19.56 9.42
C MET A 1 -42.10 19.90 8.28
N GLU A 2 -40.81 19.54 8.40
CA GLU A 2 -39.84 19.74 7.32
C GLU A 2 -40.24 18.88 6.12
N ARG A 3 -40.27 19.50 4.94
CA ARG A 3 -40.58 18.81 3.67
C ARG A 3 -39.38 17.92 3.34
N VAL A 4 -39.60 16.60 3.40
CA VAL A 4 -38.66 15.58 2.93
C VAL A 4 -38.23 15.94 1.49
N THR A 5 -36.93 16.00 1.22
CA THR A 5 -36.41 16.34 -0.11
C THR A 5 -36.70 15.21 -1.11
N ARG A 6 -36.74 15.50 -2.42
CA ARG A 6 -36.95 14.47 -3.46
C ARG A 6 -35.91 13.34 -3.40
N GLU A 7 -34.68 13.65 -3.02
CA GLU A 7 -33.59 12.67 -2.83
C GLU A 7 -33.81 11.81 -1.58
N GLN A 8 -34.30 12.39 -0.48
CA GLN A 8 -34.67 11.64 0.72
C GLN A 8 -35.87 10.72 0.48
N VAL A 9 -36.86 11.15 -0.32
CA VAL A 9 -37.98 10.29 -0.76
C VAL A 9 -37.49 9.16 -1.66
N ALA A 10 -36.54 9.43 -2.56
CA ALA A 10 -35.96 8.43 -3.46
C ALA A 10 -35.11 7.38 -2.74
N MET A 11 -34.69 7.63 -1.49
CA MET A 11 -33.95 6.70 -0.63
C MET A 11 -34.82 5.97 0.40
N MET A 12 -36.15 6.20 0.41
CA MET A 12 -37.04 5.50 1.32
C MET A 12 -37.09 3.99 1.01
N PRO A 13 -37.08 3.11 2.03
CA PRO A 13 -37.21 1.67 1.80
C PRO A 13 -38.47 1.35 0.99
N VAL A 14 -38.34 0.41 0.05
CA VAL A 14 -39.43 -0.03 -0.82
C VAL A 14 -39.93 -1.40 -0.40
N GLU A 15 -41.24 -1.53 -0.24
CA GLU A 15 -41.88 -2.81 0.03
C GLU A 15 -42.26 -3.50 -1.28
N PHE A 16 -41.81 -4.74 -1.43
CA PHE A 16 -42.13 -5.57 -2.57
C PHE A 16 -42.24 -7.04 -2.15
N LYS A 17 -42.81 -7.90 -2.99
CA LYS A 17 -42.92 -9.33 -2.70
C LYS A 17 -41.77 -10.09 -3.35
N LEU A 18 -41.12 -10.94 -2.57
CA LEU A 18 -40.10 -11.89 -3.01
C LEU A 18 -40.52 -13.30 -2.61
N ASN A 19 -40.78 -14.16 -3.59
CA ASN A 19 -41.33 -15.52 -3.41
C ASN A 19 -42.60 -15.53 -2.53
N GLY A 20 -43.49 -14.58 -2.80
CA GLY A 20 -44.75 -14.40 -2.06
C GLY A 20 -44.62 -13.75 -0.68
N ARG A 21 -43.40 -13.50 -0.18
CA ARG A 21 -43.15 -12.83 1.11
C ARG A 21 -42.93 -11.34 0.91
N THR A 22 -43.59 -10.50 1.71
CA THR A 22 -43.28 -9.07 1.74
C THR A 22 -41.89 -8.86 2.34
N VAL A 23 -41.03 -8.18 1.60
CA VAL A 23 -39.67 -7.84 2.01
C VAL A 23 -39.42 -6.35 1.79
N VAL A 24 -38.44 -5.80 2.50
CA VAL A 24 -38.05 -4.39 2.42
C VAL A 24 -36.69 -4.30 1.74
N GLY A 25 -36.68 -3.77 0.52
CA GLY A 25 -35.47 -3.45 -0.23
C GLY A 25 -35.08 -1.99 -0.07
N ARG A 26 -33.81 -1.67 -0.27
CA ARG A 26 -33.39 -0.28 -0.46
C ARG A 26 -33.50 0.10 -1.94
N PRO A 27 -33.86 1.36 -2.27
CA PRO A 27 -33.98 1.79 -3.67
C PRO A 27 -32.68 1.69 -4.48
N ASP A 28 -31.53 1.74 -3.80
CA ASP A 28 -30.18 1.61 -4.33
C ASP A 28 -29.61 0.18 -4.20
N GLU A 29 -30.40 -0.77 -3.69
CA GLU A 29 -30.01 -2.17 -3.52
C GLU A 29 -30.62 -3.02 -4.65
N LEU A 30 -29.82 -3.87 -5.29
CA LEU A 30 -30.33 -4.72 -6.36
C LEU A 30 -31.21 -5.86 -5.81
N ILE A 31 -32.12 -6.40 -6.62
CA ILE A 31 -32.97 -7.53 -6.23
C ILE A 31 -32.13 -8.70 -5.71
N ILE A 32 -31.00 -9.00 -6.37
CA ILE A 32 -30.09 -10.09 -5.96
C ILE A 32 -29.48 -9.87 -4.57
N GLU A 33 -29.22 -8.62 -4.19
CA GLU A 33 -28.67 -8.26 -2.89
C GLU A 33 -29.73 -8.37 -1.81
N THR A 34 -30.93 -7.82 -2.10
CA THR A 34 -32.08 -7.92 -1.19
C THR A 34 -32.43 -9.39 -0.94
N ALA A 35 -32.49 -10.21 -1.99
CA ALA A 35 -32.74 -11.65 -1.88
C ALA A 35 -31.72 -12.33 -0.97
N ARG A 36 -30.43 -12.01 -1.12
CA ARG A 36 -29.35 -12.52 -0.27
C ARG A 36 -29.55 -12.14 1.21
N ARG A 37 -29.94 -10.89 1.51
CA ARG A 37 -30.22 -10.45 2.90
C ARG A 37 -31.36 -11.24 3.54
N HIS A 38 -32.31 -11.70 2.72
CA HIS A 38 -33.44 -12.52 3.14
C HIS A 38 -33.20 -14.04 3.01
N GLY A 39 -31.94 -14.47 2.86
CA GLY A 39 -31.57 -15.89 2.80
C GLY A 39 -31.94 -16.60 1.50
N ILE A 40 -32.35 -15.87 0.47
CA ILE A 40 -32.71 -16.41 -0.84
C ILE A 40 -31.49 -16.35 -1.75
N SER A 41 -31.04 -17.54 -2.19
CA SER A 41 -29.90 -17.69 -3.08
C SER A 41 -30.34 -17.72 -4.53
N ILE A 42 -29.83 -16.78 -5.34
CA ILE A 42 -30.09 -16.71 -6.78
C ILE A 42 -28.80 -17.06 -7.53
N PRO A 43 -28.83 -17.97 -8.53
CA PRO A 43 -27.67 -18.32 -9.33
C PRO A 43 -27.03 -17.10 -10.01
N HIS A 44 -25.71 -16.95 -9.93
CA HIS A 44 -25.02 -15.81 -10.54
C HIS A 44 -23.55 -16.11 -10.84
N LEU A 45 -23.08 -15.61 -11.99
CA LEU A 45 -21.71 -15.84 -12.49
C LEU A 45 -20.97 -14.57 -12.87
N CYS A 46 -21.65 -13.57 -13.47
CA CYS A 46 -21.01 -12.29 -13.84
C CYS A 46 -21.13 -11.22 -12.75
N TYR A 47 -22.01 -11.40 -11.78
CA TYR A 47 -22.29 -10.43 -10.72
C TYR A 47 -21.36 -10.59 -9.52
N THR A 48 -20.78 -9.51 -9.04
CA THR A 48 -20.11 -9.40 -7.75
C THR A 48 -20.41 -8.01 -7.20
N ARG A 49 -20.44 -7.84 -5.88
CA ARG A 49 -20.76 -6.55 -5.25
C ARG A 49 -19.73 -5.46 -5.58
N THR A 50 -18.50 -5.85 -5.89
CA THR A 50 -17.39 -4.91 -6.14
C THR A 50 -17.29 -4.42 -7.59
N LEU A 51 -18.09 -4.94 -8.52
CA LEU A 51 -18.03 -4.56 -9.93
C LEU A 51 -19.41 -4.12 -10.42
N ARG A 52 -19.43 -3.15 -11.34
CA ARG A 52 -20.67 -2.73 -12.02
C ARG A 52 -21.40 -3.95 -12.61
N PRO A 53 -22.71 -4.12 -12.39
CA PRO A 53 -23.45 -5.26 -12.93
C PRO A 53 -23.73 -5.13 -14.44
N ASP A 54 -23.43 -6.20 -15.20
CA ASP A 54 -23.70 -6.27 -16.65
C ASP A 54 -24.87 -7.18 -17.02
N GLY A 55 -25.21 -8.16 -16.16
CA GLY A 55 -26.27 -9.13 -16.44
C GLY A 55 -26.03 -10.02 -17.67
N ASN A 56 -24.81 -10.08 -18.19
CA ASN A 56 -24.47 -10.80 -19.43
C ASN A 56 -24.56 -12.33 -19.31
N CYS A 57 -24.28 -12.91 -18.14
CA CYS A 57 -24.35 -14.36 -17.96
C CYS A 57 -25.79 -14.92 -17.98
N ARG A 58 -26.80 -14.07 -17.73
CA ARG A 58 -28.22 -14.46 -17.59
C ARG A 58 -28.54 -15.57 -16.58
N ALA A 59 -27.58 -16.01 -15.77
CA ALA A 59 -27.81 -17.03 -14.74
C ALA A 59 -28.75 -16.54 -13.62
N CYS A 60 -28.80 -15.23 -13.36
CA CYS A 60 -29.58 -14.65 -12.24
C CYS A 60 -30.99 -14.18 -12.59
N VAL A 61 -31.55 -14.69 -13.69
CA VAL A 61 -32.87 -14.26 -14.16
C VAL A 61 -33.98 -14.70 -13.20
N VAL A 62 -34.91 -13.80 -12.90
CA VAL A 62 -36.07 -14.00 -12.04
C VAL A 62 -37.34 -13.63 -12.79
N GLU A 63 -38.49 -14.13 -12.33
CA GLU A 63 -39.78 -13.73 -12.88
C GLU A 63 -40.34 -12.54 -12.12
N VAL A 64 -40.70 -11.48 -12.85
CA VAL A 64 -41.39 -10.30 -12.31
C VAL A 64 -42.81 -10.31 -12.85
N LYS A 65 -43.80 -10.27 -11.95
CA LYS A 65 -45.21 -10.33 -12.34
C LYS A 65 -45.57 -9.20 -13.30
N GLY A 66 -46.23 -9.55 -14.40
CA GLY A 66 -46.61 -8.61 -15.46
C GLY A 66 -45.53 -8.39 -16.51
N GLU A 67 -44.29 -8.83 -16.30
CA GLU A 67 -43.24 -8.73 -17.32
C GLU A 67 -43.25 -9.95 -18.27
N ARG A 68 -43.18 -9.68 -19.57
CA ARG A 68 -43.09 -10.74 -20.59
C ARG A 68 -41.77 -11.50 -20.50
N ALA A 69 -40.65 -10.84 -20.20
CA ALA A 69 -39.32 -11.45 -20.18
C ALA A 69 -38.86 -11.72 -18.73
N LEU A 70 -37.97 -12.71 -18.55
CA LEU A 70 -37.31 -12.88 -17.26
C LEU A 70 -36.28 -11.76 -17.06
N ALA A 71 -36.26 -11.18 -15.87
CA ALA A 71 -35.44 -10.03 -15.55
C ALA A 71 -34.14 -10.47 -14.84
N PRO A 72 -32.96 -9.97 -15.23
CA PRO A 72 -31.72 -10.24 -14.49
C PRO A 72 -31.76 -9.53 -13.13
N SER A 73 -31.83 -10.28 -12.03
CA SER A 73 -31.92 -9.72 -10.67
C SER A 73 -30.72 -8.86 -10.26
N CYS A 74 -29.57 -9.00 -10.94
CA CYS A 74 -28.40 -8.17 -10.71
C CYS A 74 -28.43 -6.80 -11.41
N CYS A 75 -29.42 -6.52 -12.27
CA CYS A 75 -29.52 -5.24 -12.97
C CYS A 75 -30.88 -4.57 -12.72
N ARG A 76 -31.58 -4.98 -11.65
CA ARG A 76 -32.92 -4.50 -11.33
C ARG A 76 -32.97 -4.08 -9.87
N TYR A 77 -33.49 -2.89 -9.65
CA TYR A 77 -33.83 -2.37 -8.32
C TYR A 77 -35.27 -2.76 -7.97
N PRO A 78 -35.56 -3.02 -6.68
CA PRO A 78 -36.92 -3.23 -6.22
C PRO A 78 -37.74 -1.94 -6.38
N THR A 79 -39.03 -2.08 -6.67
CA THR A 79 -39.98 -0.95 -6.71
C THR A 79 -41.21 -1.29 -5.91
N GLN A 80 -41.93 -0.27 -5.44
CA GLN A 80 -43.11 -0.44 -4.60
C GLN A 80 -44.14 -1.36 -5.28
N GLY A 81 -44.57 -2.41 -4.59
CA GLY A 81 -45.59 -3.35 -5.09
C GLY A 81 -45.10 -4.31 -6.17
N MET A 82 -43.81 -4.31 -6.51
CA MET A 82 -43.20 -5.31 -7.40
C MET A 82 -43.39 -6.72 -6.81
N GLU A 83 -43.72 -7.71 -7.64
CA GLU A 83 -43.78 -9.11 -7.22
C GLU A 83 -42.75 -9.93 -8.01
N VAL A 84 -41.76 -10.46 -7.30
CA VAL A 84 -40.62 -11.21 -7.84
C VAL A 84 -40.69 -12.65 -7.36
N THR A 85 -40.56 -13.60 -8.28
CA THR A 85 -40.46 -15.04 -7.99
C THR A 85 -39.15 -15.58 -8.55
N THR A 86 -38.27 -16.04 -7.67
CA THR A 86 -36.91 -16.51 -8.02
C THR A 86 -36.89 -17.99 -8.41
N ASP A 87 -37.91 -18.74 -7.99
CA ASP A 87 -38.02 -20.20 -8.06
C ASP A 87 -39.22 -20.66 -8.91
N SER A 88 -39.75 -19.78 -9.77
CA SER A 88 -40.81 -20.19 -10.70
C SER A 88 -40.29 -21.24 -11.69
N ALA A 89 -41.17 -22.11 -12.17
CA ALA A 89 -40.81 -23.14 -13.15
C ALA A 89 -40.14 -22.55 -14.40
N ARG A 90 -40.58 -21.36 -14.80
CA ARG A 90 -40.03 -20.61 -15.93
C ARG A 90 -38.62 -20.07 -15.64
N ALA A 91 -38.42 -19.44 -14.47
CA ALA A 91 -37.11 -18.95 -14.06
C ALA A 91 -36.11 -20.11 -13.91
N LEU A 92 -36.46 -21.16 -13.17
CA LEU A 92 -35.61 -22.32 -12.93
C LEU A 92 -35.21 -23.02 -14.24
N THR A 93 -36.14 -23.21 -15.17
CA THR A 93 -35.83 -23.81 -16.48
C THR A 93 -34.79 -22.98 -17.25
N SER A 94 -34.94 -21.64 -17.26
CA SER A 94 -33.97 -20.76 -17.93
C SER A 94 -32.60 -20.77 -17.25
N GLN A 95 -32.57 -20.74 -15.91
CA GLN A 95 -31.32 -20.77 -15.14
C GLN A 95 -30.55 -22.07 -15.38
N LYS A 96 -31.24 -23.23 -15.35
CA LYS A 96 -30.65 -24.54 -15.63
C LYS A 96 -30.12 -24.64 -17.06
N MET A 97 -30.88 -24.14 -18.04
CA MET A 97 -30.45 -24.14 -19.46
C MET A 97 -29.18 -23.32 -19.67
N VAL A 98 -29.08 -22.15 -19.05
CA VAL A 98 -27.85 -21.32 -19.10
C VAL A 98 -26.66 -22.07 -18.52
N LEU A 99 -26.81 -22.70 -17.35
CA LEU A 99 -25.74 -23.48 -16.73
C LEU A 99 -25.36 -24.71 -17.58
N GLU A 100 -26.33 -25.40 -18.17
CA GLU A 100 -26.10 -26.55 -19.06
C GLU A 100 -25.28 -26.15 -20.29
N LEU A 101 -25.58 -25.00 -20.91
CA LEU A 101 -24.82 -24.47 -22.05
C LEU A 101 -23.38 -24.13 -21.63
N LEU A 102 -23.19 -23.47 -20.49
CA LEU A 102 -21.85 -23.12 -20.00
C LEU A 102 -21.04 -24.36 -19.62
N LEU A 103 -21.67 -25.38 -19.04
CA LEU A 103 -21.04 -26.66 -18.74
C LEU A 103 -20.60 -27.42 -20.00
N ALA A 104 -21.33 -27.29 -21.12
CA ALA A 104 -20.92 -27.91 -22.38
C ALA A 104 -19.55 -27.39 -22.87
N ASP A 105 -19.23 -26.13 -22.56
CA ASP A 105 -17.98 -25.48 -22.95
C ASP A 105 -16.87 -25.58 -21.90
N MET A 106 -17.17 -26.02 -20.67
CA MET A 106 -16.15 -26.21 -19.64
C MET A 106 -15.20 -27.36 -20.00
N PRO A 107 -13.90 -27.22 -19.69
CA PRO A 107 -12.95 -28.31 -19.84
C PRO A 107 -13.18 -29.39 -18.78
N GLU A 108 -12.70 -30.61 -19.03
CA GLU A 108 -12.68 -31.69 -18.02
C GLU A 108 -11.68 -31.39 -16.90
N HIS A 109 -10.63 -30.62 -17.19
CA HIS A 109 -9.63 -30.21 -16.22
C HIS A 109 -10.12 -29.02 -15.38
N GLU A 110 -9.99 -29.11 -14.06
CA GLU A 110 -10.37 -28.03 -13.15
C GLU A 110 -9.20 -27.06 -12.92
N TYR A 111 -9.48 -25.76 -12.91
CA TYR A 111 -8.49 -24.71 -12.62
C TYR A 111 -8.73 -23.99 -11.29
N THR A 112 -9.81 -24.33 -10.58
CA THR A 112 -10.09 -23.82 -9.24
C THR A 112 -11.00 -24.77 -8.47
N LEU A 113 -10.77 -24.91 -7.17
CA LEU A 113 -11.63 -25.71 -6.28
C LEU A 113 -13.06 -25.15 -6.14
N ASN A 114 -13.28 -23.89 -6.51
CA ASN A 114 -14.54 -23.17 -6.31
C ASN A 114 -15.14 -22.63 -7.62
N ASN A 115 -15.16 -23.45 -8.68
CA ASN A 115 -15.75 -23.07 -9.95
C ASN A 115 -17.26 -22.77 -9.75
N LYS A 116 -17.66 -21.51 -9.97
CA LYS A 116 -19.03 -21.07 -9.73
C LYS A 116 -20.05 -21.72 -10.67
N VAL A 117 -19.65 -22.14 -11.87
CA VAL A 117 -20.54 -22.88 -12.78
C VAL A 117 -20.90 -24.22 -12.15
N ASP A 118 -19.90 -24.97 -11.69
CA ASP A 118 -20.10 -26.30 -11.08
C ASP A 118 -20.86 -26.24 -9.76
N VAL A 119 -20.59 -25.21 -8.94
CA VAL A 119 -21.34 -24.97 -7.70
C VAL A 119 -22.82 -24.75 -8.00
N TRP A 120 -23.16 -23.87 -8.95
CA TRP A 120 -24.56 -23.60 -9.27
C TRP A 120 -25.25 -24.75 -10.00
N ALA A 121 -24.53 -25.46 -10.88
CA ALA A 121 -25.04 -26.64 -11.55
C ALA A 121 -25.41 -27.74 -10.55
N ARG A 122 -24.56 -28.00 -9.55
CA ARG A 122 -24.87 -28.92 -8.44
C ARG A 122 -26.06 -28.44 -7.64
N ASN A 123 -26.09 -27.16 -7.25
CA ASN A 123 -27.21 -26.60 -6.46
C ASN A 123 -28.56 -26.72 -7.17
N LEU A 124 -28.60 -26.52 -8.49
CA LEU A 124 -29.83 -26.63 -9.29
C LEU A 124 -30.06 -28.03 -9.88
N LYS A 125 -29.19 -28.99 -9.59
CA LYS A 125 -29.25 -30.38 -10.09
C LYS A 125 -29.31 -30.41 -11.63
N VAL A 126 -28.42 -29.68 -12.29
CA VAL A 126 -28.25 -29.71 -13.75
C VAL A 126 -27.56 -31.02 -14.14
N GLY A 127 -28.11 -31.73 -15.14
CA GLY A 127 -27.55 -33.00 -15.63
C GLY A 127 -26.36 -32.81 -16.56
N LYS A 128 -25.91 -33.91 -17.19
CA LYS A 128 -24.85 -33.86 -18.21
C LYS A 128 -25.30 -32.97 -19.39
N PRO A 129 -24.42 -32.12 -19.94
CA PRO A 129 -24.77 -31.26 -21.06
C PRO A 129 -25.18 -32.06 -22.29
N ARG A 130 -26.23 -31.61 -22.99
CA ARG A 130 -26.68 -32.19 -24.27
C ARG A 130 -26.10 -31.49 -25.50
N PHE A 131 -25.37 -30.40 -25.29
CA PHE A 131 -24.83 -29.56 -26.35
C PHE A 131 -23.38 -29.93 -26.68
N LYS A 132 -22.98 -29.69 -27.94
CA LYS A 132 -21.59 -29.87 -28.37
C LYS A 132 -20.71 -28.77 -27.77
N SER A 133 -19.55 -29.15 -27.24
CA SER A 133 -18.54 -28.22 -26.75
C SER A 133 -17.95 -27.38 -27.87
N ARG A 134 -17.53 -26.15 -27.55
CA ARG A 134 -16.71 -25.30 -28.42
C ARG A 134 -15.29 -25.87 -28.64
N VAL A 135 -14.56 -25.25 -29.57
CA VAL A 135 -13.12 -25.49 -29.72
C VAL A 135 -12.39 -24.89 -28.52
N GLN A 136 -11.63 -25.72 -27.81
CA GLN A 136 -10.93 -25.29 -26.61
C GLN A 136 -9.63 -24.53 -26.98
N PRO A 137 -9.45 -23.29 -26.51
CA PRO A 137 -8.24 -22.53 -26.74
C PRO A 137 -7.06 -23.09 -25.92
N LYS A 138 -5.84 -22.83 -26.39
CA LYS A 138 -4.63 -23.16 -25.63
C LYS A 138 -4.47 -22.21 -24.43
N ALA A 139 -3.91 -22.74 -23.35
CA ALA A 139 -3.50 -21.93 -22.21
C ALA A 139 -2.34 -21.00 -22.58
N ASP A 140 -2.31 -19.82 -21.96
CA ASP A 140 -1.19 -18.91 -21.97
C ASP A 140 -0.55 -18.87 -20.58
N LEU A 141 0.70 -19.33 -20.53
CA LEU A 141 1.52 -19.46 -19.32
C LEU A 141 2.77 -18.55 -19.39
N SER A 142 2.74 -17.52 -20.24
CA SER A 142 3.85 -16.58 -20.45
C SER A 142 4.19 -15.77 -19.20
N HIS A 143 3.22 -15.53 -18.31
CA HIS A 143 3.41 -14.73 -17.11
C HIS A 143 3.86 -15.59 -15.91
N PRO A 144 4.90 -15.21 -15.14
CA PRO A 144 5.47 -16.05 -14.07
C PRO A 144 4.53 -16.27 -12.87
N ALA A 145 3.61 -15.33 -12.61
CA ALA A 145 2.71 -15.37 -11.45
C ALA A 145 1.23 -15.66 -11.76
N MET A 146 0.83 -15.68 -13.04
CA MET A 146 -0.57 -15.82 -13.45
C MET A 146 -0.68 -16.76 -14.63
N ALA A 147 -1.69 -17.62 -14.63
CA ALA A 147 -2.02 -18.51 -15.74
C ALA A 147 -3.35 -18.10 -16.38
N VAL A 148 -3.42 -18.19 -17.71
CA VAL A 148 -4.58 -17.84 -18.52
C VAL A 148 -5.11 -19.10 -19.21
N ASN A 149 -6.20 -19.64 -18.69
CA ASN A 149 -6.84 -20.87 -19.14
C ASN A 149 -8.22 -20.54 -19.74
N LEU A 150 -8.23 -20.03 -20.98
CA LEU A 150 -9.46 -19.52 -21.59
C LEU A 150 -10.45 -20.63 -21.98
N ASP A 151 -10.05 -21.89 -21.95
CA ASP A 151 -10.93 -23.06 -22.06
C ASP A 151 -12.00 -23.05 -20.96
N ALA A 152 -11.64 -22.65 -19.74
CA ALA A 152 -12.59 -22.43 -18.64
C ALA A 152 -13.28 -21.05 -18.64
N CYS A 153 -13.10 -20.22 -19.68
CA CYS A 153 -13.67 -18.87 -19.71
C CYS A 153 -15.15 -18.88 -20.13
N ILE A 154 -16.01 -18.33 -19.26
CA ILE A 154 -17.45 -18.12 -19.52
C ILE A 154 -17.79 -16.74 -20.11
N GLN A 155 -16.77 -15.98 -20.55
CA GLN A 155 -16.92 -14.64 -21.15
C GLN A 155 -17.78 -13.67 -20.31
N CYS A 156 -17.76 -13.80 -18.99
CA CYS A 156 -18.60 -13.01 -18.07
C CYS A 156 -18.14 -11.55 -17.88
N THR A 157 -17.07 -11.13 -18.56
CA THR A 157 -16.44 -9.79 -18.53
C THR A 157 -15.99 -9.29 -17.15
N ARG A 158 -15.97 -10.12 -16.11
CA ARG A 158 -15.50 -9.70 -14.77
C ARG A 158 -14.05 -9.24 -14.79
N CYS A 159 -13.18 -9.95 -15.51
CA CYS A 159 -11.77 -9.58 -15.67
C CYS A 159 -11.60 -8.22 -16.39
N VAL A 160 -12.41 -7.95 -17.41
CA VAL A 160 -12.44 -6.66 -18.13
C VAL A 160 -12.84 -5.54 -17.18
N ARG A 161 -13.95 -5.69 -16.44
CA ARG A 161 -14.41 -4.69 -15.46
C ARG A 161 -13.38 -4.47 -14.34
N ALA A 162 -12.80 -5.54 -13.81
CA ALA A 162 -11.72 -5.48 -12.83
C ALA A 162 -10.49 -4.68 -13.35
N CYS A 163 -10.06 -4.90 -14.59
CA CYS A 163 -8.90 -4.22 -15.14
C CYS A 163 -9.18 -2.76 -15.54
N ARG A 164 -10.31 -2.51 -16.18
CA ARG A 164 -10.64 -1.22 -16.83
C ARG A 164 -11.42 -0.26 -15.95
N GLU A 165 -12.27 -0.78 -15.07
CA GLU A 165 -13.12 0.03 -14.19
C GLU A 165 -12.51 0.15 -12.80
N GLU A 166 -12.17 -0.99 -12.19
CA GLU A 166 -11.66 -1.02 -10.82
C GLU A 166 -10.21 -0.51 -10.76
N GLN A 167 -9.30 -1.15 -11.49
CA GLN A 167 -7.88 -0.80 -11.48
C GLN A 167 -7.51 0.33 -12.45
N VAL A 168 -8.31 0.59 -13.49
CA VAL A 168 -8.04 1.60 -14.54
C VAL A 168 -6.67 1.39 -15.21
N ASN A 169 -6.27 0.14 -15.40
CA ASN A 169 -5.03 -0.18 -16.13
C ASN A 169 -5.28 -0.24 -17.65
N ASP A 170 -6.48 -0.68 -18.05
CA ASP A 170 -6.93 -0.73 -19.45
C ASP A 170 -6.24 -1.78 -20.34
N VAL A 171 -5.76 -2.88 -19.74
CA VAL A 171 -5.00 -3.94 -20.42
C VAL A 171 -5.89 -5.06 -20.98
N ILE A 172 -6.98 -5.40 -20.29
CA ILE A 172 -7.83 -6.54 -20.68
C ILE A 172 -8.99 -6.08 -21.58
N GLY A 173 -9.08 -6.67 -22.77
CA GLY A 173 -10.14 -6.45 -23.75
C GLY A 173 -11.09 -7.65 -23.93
N TYR A 174 -12.08 -7.46 -24.79
CA TYR A 174 -12.99 -8.50 -25.27
C TYR A 174 -13.14 -8.35 -26.79
N ALA A 175 -12.54 -9.28 -27.53
CA ALA A 175 -12.41 -9.20 -28.99
C ALA A 175 -13.24 -10.30 -29.68
N GLY A 176 -13.50 -10.12 -30.98
CA GLY A 176 -14.31 -11.04 -31.78
C GLY A 176 -15.82 -10.84 -31.61
N ARG A 177 -16.63 -11.74 -32.18
CA ARG A 177 -18.09 -11.72 -32.11
C ARG A 177 -18.64 -13.14 -32.10
N GLY A 178 -19.71 -13.36 -31.35
CA GLY A 178 -20.38 -14.67 -31.27
C GLY A 178 -19.50 -15.71 -30.57
N ASP A 179 -19.43 -16.90 -31.15
CA ASP A 179 -18.62 -18.02 -30.69
C ASP A 179 -17.11 -17.77 -30.80
N HIS A 180 -16.67 -16.85 -31.66
CA HIS A 180 -15.27 -16.42 -31.77
C HIS A 180 -14.85 -15.36 -30.73
N SER A 181 -15.75 -14.98 -29.81
CA SER A 181 -15.44 -13.95 -28.82
C SER A 181 -14.49 -14.45 -27.73
N LYS A 182 -13.46 -13.67 -27.40
CA LYS A 182 -12.49 -14.03 -26.37
C LYS A 182 -11.98 -12.84 -25.58
N ILE A 183 -11.48 -13.13 -24.38
CA ILE A 183 -10.69 -12.18 -23.60
C ILE A 183 -9.31 -12.06 -24.25
N VAL A 184 -8.80 -10.84 -24.36
CA VAL A 184 -7.50 -10.51 -24.94
C VAL A 184 -6.73 -9.56 -24.02
N PHE A 185 -5.42 -9.51 -24.14
CA PHE A 185 -4.55 -8.54 -23.46
C PHE A 185 -3.94 -7.61 -24.51
N ASP A 186 -3.98 -6.30 -24.29
CA ASP A 186 -3.56 -5.29 -25.26
C ASP A 186 -4.03 -5.60 -26.69
N PHE A 187 -3.11 -5.93 -27.60
CA PHE A 187 -3.40 -6.28 -29.00
C PHE A 187 -3.48 -7.79 -29.24
N ASP A 188 -4.05 -8.53 -28.28
CA ASP A 188 -4.09 -10.01 -28.24
C ASP A 188 -2.70 -10.64 -28.03
N ASP A 189 -1.85 -9.91 -27.31
CA ASP A 189 -0.52 -10.35 -26.91
C ASP A 189 -0.62 -11.42 -25.81
N PRO A 190 0.38 -12.33 -25.69
CA PRO A 190 0.54 -13.14 -24.49
C PRO A 190 0.55 -12.26 -23.24
N MET A 191 -0.08 -12.71 -22.16
CA MET A 191 -0.25 -11.94 -20.93
C MET A 191 1.08 -11.44 -20.35
N GLY A 192 2.12 -12.28 -20.39
CA GLY A 192 3.46 -11.95 -19.92
C GLY A 192 4.20 -10.91 -20.78
N GLU A 193 3.75 -10.70 -22.01
CA GLU A 193 4.31 -9.74 -22.97
C GLU A 193 3.49 -8.44 -23.05
N SER A 194 2.26 -8.45 -22.52
CA SER A 194 1.39 -7.28 -22.42
C SER A 194 1.87 -6.24 -21.39
N THR A 195 1.26 -5.06 -21.40
CA THR A 195 1.42 -3.96 -20.43
C THR A 195 0.82 -4.26 -19.05
N CYS A 196 0.43 -5.52 -18.78
CA CYS A 196 -0.12 -5.95 -17.49
C CYS A 196 0.87 -5.74 -16.34
N VAL A 197 0.47 -4.95 -15.34
CA VAL A 197 1.27 -4.70 -14.12
C VAL A 197 1.13 -5.78 -13.03
N ALA A 198 0.54 -6.92 -13.36
CA ALA A 198 0.37 -8.06 -12.46
C ALA A 198 -0.34 -7.78 -11.12
N CYS A 199 -1.32 -6.87 -11.10
CA CYS A 199 -2.11 -6.59 -9.89
C CYS A 199 -3.02 -7.74 -9.45
N GLY A 200 -3.35 -8.67 -10.37
CA GLY A 200 -4.20 -9.84 -10.13
C GLY A 200 -5.65 -9.56 -9.71
N GLU A 201 -6.17 -8.35 -9.94
CA GLU A 201 -7.60 -8.06 -9.72
C GLU A 201 -8.50 -8.92 -10.63
N CYS A 202 -8.04 -9.18 -11.86
CA CYS A 202 -8.73 -10.06 -12.80
C CYS A 202 -8.78 -11.53 -12.33
N VAL A 203 -7.69 -12.00 -11.70
CA VAL A 203 -7.59 -13.32 -11.07
C VAL A 203 -8.58 -13.43 -9.91
N GLN A 204 -8.61 -12.42 -9.03
CA GLN A 204 -9.55 -12.35 -7.91
C GLN A 204 -11.02 -12.32 -8.36
N ALA A 205 -11.30 -11.66 -9.48
CA ALA A 205 -12.66 -11.54 -10.01
C ALA A 205 -13.14 -12.79 -10.77
N CYS A 206 -12.22 -13.65 -11.24
CA CYS A 206 -12.55 -14.77 -12.12
C CYS A 206 -13.35 -15.87 -11.40
N PRO A 207 -14.56 -16.24 -11.87
CA PRO A 207 -15.41 -17.21 -11.20
C PRO A 207 -15.06 -18.68 -11.48
N THR A 208 -14.22 -18.96 -12.49
CA THR A 208 -14.01 -20.30 -13.03
C THR A 208 -12.54 -20.75 -13.03
N GLY A 209 -11.62 -19.91 -12.57
CA GLY A 209 -10.18 -20.21 -12.65
C GLY A 209 -9.57 -19.98 -14.04
N ALA A 210 -10.35 -19.47 -15.01
CA ALA A 210 -9.82 -19.11 -16.33
C ALA A 210 -8.69 -18.06 -16.28
N LEU A 211 -8.68 -17.25 -15.22
CA LEU A 211 -7.52 -16.48 -14.80
C LEU A 211 -7.24 -16.90 -13.35
N MET A 212 -6.05 -17.43 -13.10
CA MET A 212 -5.68 -18.00 -11.80
C MET A 212 -4.21 -17.68 -11.46
N PRO A 213 -3.80 -17.79 -10.18
CA PRO A 213 -2.39 -17.81 -9.84
C PRO A 213 -1.67 -18.95 -10.60
N ALA A 214 -0.45 -18.70 -11.07
CA ALA A 214 0.33 -19.69 -11.82
C ALA A 214 0.68 -20.94 -10.96
N ARG A 215 1.19 -21.98 -11.62
CA ARG A 215 1.70 -23.22 -11.00
C ARG A 215 0.66 -23.92 -10.13
N ASP A 216 -0.59 -23.92 -10.59
CA ASP A 216 -1.71 -24.59 -9.92
C ASP A 216 -1.94 -24.16 -8.46
N ALA A 217 -1.45 -22.99 -8.07
CA ALA A 217 -1.60 -22.50 -6.70
C ALA A 217 -3.08 -22.33 -6.31
N GLY A 218 -3.96 -22.02 -7.27
CA GLY A 218 -5.42 -21.97 -7.06
C GLY A 218 -6.12 -23.32 -6.87
N LEU A 219 -5.42 -24.45 -7.09
CA LEU A 219 -5.92 -25.82 -6.89
C LEU A 219 -5.45 -26.42 -5.55
N GLN A 220 -4.55 -25.76 -4.84
CA GLN A 220 -4.04 -26.26 -3.58
C GLN A 220 -5.14 -26.20 -2.50
N ALA A 221 -5.43 -27.35 -1.90
CA ALA A 221 -6.23 -27.40 -0.67
C ALA A 221 -5.47 -26.69 0.46
N ILE A 222 -6.17 -25.84 1.21
CA ILE A 222 -5.57 -24.94 2.20
C ILE A 222 -5.87 -25.43 3.61
N ASP A 223 -4.85 -25.46 4.49
CA ASP A 223 -4.99 -25.87 5.89
C ASP A 223 -5.62 -24.77 6.73
N LYS A 224 -5.23 -23.52 6.46
CA LYS A 224 -5.72 -22.34 7.19
C LYS A 224 -5.68 -21.07 6.35
N GLN A 225 -6.60 -20.17 6.67
CA GLN A 225 -6.63 -18.80 6.17
C GLN A 225 -6.30 -17.85 7.31
N VAL A 226 -5.42 -16.88 7.06
CA VAL A 226 -4.99 -15.92 8.09
C VAL A 226 -5.09 -14.50 7.55
N ASP A 227 -5.97 -13.71 8.16
CA ASP A 227 -6.12 -12.29 7.88
C ASP A 227 -5.00 -11.47 8.50
N SER A 228 -4.33 -10.67 7.68
CA SER A 228 -3.16 -9.89 8.06
C SER A 228 -3.06 -8.62 7.18
N VAL A 229 -1.88 -8.00 7.20
CA VAL A 229 -1.54 -6.78 6.45
C VAL A 229 -0.30 -7.00 5.59
N CYS A 230 -0.24 -6.29 4.47
CA CYS A 230 0.86 -6.29 3.52
C CYS A 230 2.13 -5.62 4.11
N PRO A 231 3.31 -6.28 4.10
CA PRO A 231 4.54 -5.74 4.71
C PRO A 231 5.39 -4.84 3.79
N PHE A 232 4.85 -4.40 2.64
CA PHE A 232 5.66 -3.72 1.63
C PHE A 232 5.66 -2.19 1.74
N CYS A 233 4.60 -1.53 1.25
CA CYS A 233 4.53 -0.07 1.18
C CYS A 233 3.58 0.51 2.24
N GLY A 234 3.71 1.82 2.49
CA GLY A 234 2.94 2.56 3.49
C GLY A 234 1.42 2.59 3.27
N VAL A 235 0.87 2.07 2.17
CA VAL A 235 -0.60 1.99 2.00
C VAL A 235 -1.23 1.06 3.04
N GLY A 236 -0.54 -0.01 3.46
CA GLY A 236 -1.10 -0.94 4.46
C GLY A 236 -2.31 -1.72 3.93
N CYS A 237 -2.20 -2.34 2.75
CA CYS A 237 -3.29 -3.15 2.19
C CYS A 237 -3.60 -4.36 3.08
N LEU A 238 -4.88 -4.61 3.37
CA LEU A 238 -5.32 -5.81 4.06
C LEU A 238 -5.37 -7.02 3.11
N LEU A 239 -4.97 -8.18 3.62
CA LEU A 239 -4.89 -9.42 2.84
C LEU A 239 -5.24 -10.64 3.69
N THR A 240 -5.47 -11.76 3.02
CA THR A 240 -5.62 -13.08 3.62
C THR A 240 -4.60 -14.03 3.01
N TYR A 241 -3.75 -14.61 3.86
CA TYR A 241 -2.83 -15.67 3.49
C TYR A 241 -3.56 -17.01 3.42
N HIS A 242 -3.37 -17.75 2.33
CA HIS A 242 -3.87 -19.13 2.18
C HIS A 242 -2.69 -20.09 2.35
N VAL A 243 -2.65 -20.78 3.50
CA VAL A 243 -1.47 -21.54 3.94
C VAL A 243 -1.72 -23.03 3.88
N LYS A 244 -0.76 -23.77 3.34
CA LYS A 244 -0.69 -25.24 3.37
C LYS A 244 0.73 -25.67 3.72
N GLU A 245 0.89 -26.64 4.63
CA GLU A 245 2.21 -27.19 5.02
C GLU A 245 3.22 -26.11 5.42
N ASN A 246 2.76 -25.12 6.21
CA ASN A 246 3.56 -23.96 6.60
C ASN A 246 4.13 -23.14 5.42
N LYS A 247 3.47 -23.16 4.25
CA LYS A 247 3.80 -22.34 3.08
C LYS A 247 2.59 -21.54 2.62
N ILE A 248 2.82 -20.28 2.23
CA ILE A 248 1.80 -19.46 1.60
C ILE A 248 1.65 -19.97 0.17
N GLN A 249 0.48 -20.49 -0.17
CA GLN A 249 0.19 -20.98 -1.52
C GLN A 249 -0.24 -19.83 -2.44
N PHE A 250 -1.10 -18.95 -1.92
CA PHE A 250 -1.52 -17.72 -2.59
C PHE A 250 -2.10 -16.72 -1.59
N VAL A 251 -2.34 -15.49 -2.07
CA VAL A 251 -2.90 -14.39 -1.27
C VAL A 251 -4.10 -13.76 -1.97
N THR A 252 -5.13 -13.46 -1.20
CA THR A 252 -6.30 -12.70 -1.65
C THR A 252 -6.39 -11.37 -0.91
N GLY A 253 -6.93 -10.35 -1.56
CA GLY A 253 -7.16 -9.07 -0.90
C GLY A 253 -8.34 -9.16 0.05
N LYS A 254 -8.18 -8.57 1.24
CA LYS A 254 -9.26 -8.46 2.23
C LYS A 254 -9.86 -7.06 2.13
N ASP A 255 -11.18 -6.99 2.25
CA ASP A 255 -11.89 -5.71 2.28
C ASP A 255 -11.48 -4.89 3.52
N GLY A 256 -11.27 -3.60 3.33
CA GLY A 256 -10.74 -2.72 4.37
C GLY A 256 -10.47 -1.31 3.84
N PRO A 257 -10.41 -0.30 4.71
CA PRO A 257 -10.40 1.11 4.31
C PRO A 257 -9.21 1.51 3.43
N SER A 258 -8.05 0.85 3.56
CA SER A 258 -6.86 1.18 2.79
C SER A 258 -6.91 0.70 1.33
N ASN A 259 -7.63 -0.39 1.06
CA ASN A 259 -7.53 -1.07 -0.23
C ASN A 259 -8.83 -1.61 -0.84
N HIS A 260 -9.94 -1.69 -0.09
CA HIS A 260 -11.21 -2.27 -0.55
C HIS A 260 -11.02 -3.66 -1.23
N GLY A 261 -10.14 -4.50 -0.69
CA GLY A 261 -9.81 -5.81 -1.27
C GLY A 261 -8.85 -5.79 -2.47
N ARG A 262 -8.36 -4.62 -2.90
CA ARG A 262 -7.36 -4.49 -3.97
C ARG A 262 -5.96 -4.83 -3.47
N LEU A 263 -5.12 -5.37 -4.34
CA LEU A 263 -3.69 -5.61 -4.08
C LEU A 263 -2.87 -5.24 -5.31
N CYS A 264 -1.56 -5.09 -5.12
CA CYS A 264 -0.59 -4.99 -6.21
C CYS A 264 0.21 -6.30 -6.34
N VAL A 265 1.06 -6.40 -7.36
CA VAL A 265 1.92 -7.58 -7.60
C VAL A 265 2.69 -8.02 -6.35
N LYS A 266 3.26 -7.06 -5.59
CA LYS A 266 4.01 -7.35 -4.35
C LYS A 266 3.12 -8.00 -3.30
N GLY A 267 1.99 -7.38 -2.99
CA GLY A 267 1.06 -7.86 -1.96
C GLY A 267 0.24 -9.08 -2.37
N ARG A 268 0.24 -9.47 -3.64
CA ARG A 268 -0.50 -10.64 -4.13
C ARG A 268 0.40 -11.86 -4.37
N TYR A 269 1.64 -11.64 -4.83
CA TYR A 269 2.55 -12.71 -5.26
C TYR A 269 3.93 -12.68 -4.59
N GLY A 270 4.30 -11.59 -3.92
CA GLY A 270 5.67 -11.35 -3.46
C GLY A 270 6.08 -12.05 -2.15
N PHE A 271 5.56 -13.23 -1.82
CA PHE A 271 5.81 -13.87 -0.50
C PHE A 271 6.77 -15.07 -0.54
N ASP A 272 7.31 -15.41 -1.71
CA ASP A 272 8.22 -16.55 -1.88
C ASP A 272 9.51 -16.41 -1.05
N TYR A 273 9.92 -15.17 -0.73
CA TYR A 273 11.09 -14.90 0.11
C TYR A 273 10.98 -15.56 1.49
N ALA A 274 9.77 -15.76 2.02
CA ALA A 274 9.59 -16.39 3.32
C ALA A 274 10.15 -17.83 3.35
N HIS A 275 10.16 -18.51 2.19
CA HIS A 275 10.62 -19.90 2.03
C HIS A 275 11.91 -20.02 1.23
N HIS A 276 12.59 -18.90 0.98
CA HIS A 276 13.79 -18.92 0.15
C HIS A 276 14.93 -19.67 0.86
N PRO A 277 15.72 -20.53 0.17
CA PRO A 277 16.79 -21.32 0.78
C PRO A 277 17.87 -20.50 1.50
N HIS A 278 18.05 -19.23 1.11
CA HIS A 278 19.01 -18.32 1.74
C HIS A 278 18.52 -17.66 3.04
N ARG A 279 17.30 -17.98 3.51
CA ARG A 279 16.80 -17.46 4.79
C ARG A 279 17.77 -17.85 5.92
N LEU A 280 18.08 -16.89 6.79
CA LEU A 280 18.87 -17.16 7.98
C LEU A 280 18.06 -18.05 8.92
N THR A 281 18.63 -19.18 9.33
CA THR A 281 17.97 -20.18 10.18
C THR A 281 18.64 -20.37 11.53
N LYS A 282 19.88 -19.90 11.70
CA LYS A 282 20.65 -19.97 12.94
C LYS A 282 21.50 -18.71 13.12
N PRO A 283 21.85 -18.36 14.37
CA PRO A 283 22.82 -17.30 14.63
C PRO A 283 24.16 -17.58 13.94
N LEU A 284 24.76 -16.54 13.39
CA LEU A 284 26.09 -16.60 12.77
C LEU A 284 27.05 -15.69 13.51
N ILE A 285 28.26 -16.17 13.76
CA ILE A 285 29.36 -15.39 14.36
C ILE A 285 30.50 -15.34 13.35
N ARG A 286 31.07 -14.14 13.16
CA ARG A 286 32.26 -13.95 12.32
C ARG A 286 33.42 -14.78 12.84
N LYS A 287 34.10 -15.50 11.94
CA LYS A 287 35.26 -16.32 12.30
C LYS A 287 36.42 -15.44 12.74
N GLU A 288 37.15 -15.92 13.75
CA GLU A 288 38.38 -15.28 14.21
C GLU A 288 39.40 -15.19 13.06
N GLY A 289 40.10 -14.05 12.98
CA GLY A 289 41.07 -13.78 11.91
C GLY A 289 40.47 -13.34 10.57
N VAL A 290 39.15 -13.39 10.39
CA VAL A 290 38.49 -12.89 9.17
C VAL A 290 38.05 -11.44 9.38
N GLY A 291 38.83 -10.49 8.85
CA GLY A 291 38.55 -9.05 8.98
C GLY A 291 37.31 -8.57 8.22
N LYS A 292 36.87 -7.35 8.53
CA LYS A 292 35.86 -6.60 7.77
C LYS A 292 36.56 -5.79 6.67
N SER A 293 35.96 -5.73 5.48
CA SER A 293 36.45 -4.93 4.35
C SER A 293 35.27 -4.19 3.74
N ALA A 294 35.49 -2.96 3.27
CA ALA A 294 34.50 -2.22 2.47
C ALA A 294 34.34 -2.81 1.05
N ASP A 295 35.41 -3.45 0.55
CA ASP A 295 35.43 -4.20 -0.69
C ASP A 295 35.12 -5.67 -0.39
N PHE A 296 33.86 -6.05 -0.59
CA PHE A 296 33.35 -7.40 -0.41
C PHE A 296 32.28 -7.72 -1.44
N VAL A 297 32.10 -9.01 -1.69
CA VAL A 297 30.99 -9.54 -2.48
C VAL A 297 30.17 -10.43 -1.57
N VAL A 298 28.87 -10.14 -1.46
CA VAL A 298 27.96 -11.01 -0.71
C VAL A 298 27.76 -12.29 -1.52
N ASP A 299 28.14 -13.41 -0.94
CA ASP A 299 27.80 -14.74 -1.44
C ASP A 299 26.94 -15.48 -0.41
N PRO A 300 25.60 -15.39 -0.53
CA PRO A 300 24.70 -16.10 0.37
C PRO A 300 24.82 -17.62 0.27
N GLY A 301 25.36 -18.16 -0.82
CA GLY A 301 25.59 -19.59 -1.00
C GLY A 301 26.87 -20.08 -0.31
N ASN A 302 27.80 -19.17 0.02
CA ASN A 302 29.10 -19.50 0.62
C ASN A 302 29.48 -18.56 1.78
N TRP A 303 28.54 -18.32 2.70
CA TRP A 303 28.80 -17.50 3.89
C TRP A 303 29.78 -18.15 4.88
N SER A 304 29.98 -19.46 4.80
CA SER A 304 30.81 -20.24 5.74
C SER A 304 32.31 -19.90 5.68
N GLY A 305 32.78 -19.22 4.62
CA GLY A 305 34.13 -18.66 4.57
C GLY A 305 34.35 -17.54 5.60
N VAL A 306 33.29 -16.81 5.94
CA VAL A 306 33.34 -15.63 6.82
C VAL A 306 32.75 -15.91 8.20
N PHE A 307 31.69 -16.70 8.26
CA PHE A 307 30.96 -16.97 9.49
C PHE A 307 30.98 -18.45 9.88
N ARG A 308 30.68 -18.71 11.15
CA ARG A 308 30.30 -20.03 11.66
C ARG A 308 28.92 -19.95 12.31
N GLU A 309 28.20 -21.07 12.35
CA GLU A 309 26.98 -21.17 13.16
C GLU A 309 27.33 -21.07 14.66
N ALA A 310 26.38 -20.57 15.44
CA ALA A 310 26.46 -20.45 16.89
C ALA A 310 25.11 -20.80 17.54
N SER A 311 25.13 -21.13 18.84
CA SER A 311 23.88 -21.20 19.61
C SER A 311 23.35 -19.80 19.91
N TRP A 312 22.07 -19.69 20.27
CA TRP A 312 21.48 -18.41 20.69
C TRP A 312 22.18 -17.83 21.91
N GLU A 313 22.50 -18.67 22.90
CA GLU A 313 23.18 -18.25 24.13
C GLU A 313 24.56 -17.67 23.81
N GLU A 314 25.33 -18.35 22.97
CA GLU A 314 26.66 -17.89 22.54
C GLU A 314 26.57 -16.57 21.76
N ALA A 315 25.66 -16.50 20.78
CA ALA A 315 25.51 -15.32 19.93
C ALA A 315 25.04 -14.09 20.72
N LEU A 316 24.07 -14.25 21.63
CA LEU A 316 23.58 -13.17 22.48
C LEU A 316 24.65 -12.70 23.48
N GLU A 317 25.40 -13.62 24.08
CA GLU A 317 26.50 -13.27 24.99
C GLU A 317 27.60 -12.49 24.25
N LEU A 318 27.98 -12.92 23.03
CA LEU A 318 28.96 -12.20 22.23
C LEU A 318 28.43 -10.82 21.78
N ALA A 319 27.17 -10.74 21.35
CA ALA A 319 26.52 -9.50 20.96
C ALA A 319 26.50 -8.50 22.12
N ALA A 320 26.00 -8.93 23.29
CA ALA A 320 25.86 -8.09 24.47
C ALA A 320 27.21 -7.69 25.06
N SER A 321 28.16 -8.63 25.17
CA SER A 321 29.50 -8.33 25.72
C SER A 321 30.27 -7.35 24.85
N GLY A 322 30.17 -7.44 23.53
CA GLY A 322 30.78 -6.47 22.61
C GLY A 322 30.22 -5.06 22.77
N LEU A 323 28.89 -4.93 22.79
CA LEU A 323 28.23 -3.64 23.03
C LEU A 323 28.57 -3.08 24.42
N LYS A 324 28.54 -3.93 25.46
CA LYS A 324 28.86 -3.53 26.83
C LYS A 324 30.30 -3.03 26.98
N ARG A 325 31.29 -3.69 26.36
CA ARG A 325 32.69 -3.24 26.39
C ARG A 325 32.86 -1.81 25.84
N ILE A 326 32.09 -1.46 24.82
CA ILE A 326 32.12 -0.12 24.22
C ILE A 326 31.40 0.87 25.14
N LYS A 327 30.20 0.52 25.60
CA LYS A 327 29.38 1.33 26.51
C LYS A 327 30.10 1.70 27.81
N ASP A 328 30.76 0.73 28.43
CA ASP A 328 31.43 0.93 29.73
C ASP A 328 32.61 1.92 29.63
N LYS A 329 33.15 2.13 28.42
CA LYS A 329 34.12 3.20 28.12
C LYS A 329 33.42 4.52 27.78
N ASP A 330 32.44 4.46 26.88
CA ASP A 330 31.66 5.63 26.45
C ASP A 330 30.31 5.18 25.84
N PRO A 331 29.16 5.48 26.48
CA PRO A 331 27.85 5.15 25.94
C PRO A 331 27.53 5.89 24.62
N TYR A 332 28.13 7.07 24.38
CA TYR A 332 27.90 7.83 23.16
C TYR A 332 28.62 7.25 21.93
N ALA A 333 29.50 6.26 22.13
CA ALA A 333 30.14 5.49 21.08
C ALA A 333 29.26 4.35 20.53
N LEU A 334 28.04 4.21 21.03
CA LEU A 334 27.04 3.25 20.54
C LEU A 334 25.91 3.94 19.78
N ALA A 335 25.37 3.22 18.79
CA ALA A 335 24.15 3.59 18.09
C ALA A 335 23.28 2.38 17.75
N GLY A 336 22.01 2.62 17.43
CA GLY A 336 21.10 1.58 16.96
C GLY A 336 20.22 2.05 15.81
N PHE A 337 20.00 1.17 14.83
CA PHE A 337 19.05 1.40 13.74
C PHE A 337 17.87 0.44 13.86
N GLY A 338 16.66 0.99 14.01
CA GLY A 338 15.44 0.19 14.10
C GLY A 338 14.77 0.02 12.73
N SER A 339 13.88 -0.96 12.59
CA SER A 339 13.21 -1.25 11.32
C SER A 339 11.80 -0.69 11.24
N ALA A 340 11.50 0.04 10.16
CA ALA A 340 10.11 0.35 9.76
C ALA A 340 9.43 -0.77 8.95
N LYS A 341 10.09 -1.92 8.77
CA LYS A 341 9.45 -3.17 8.33
C LYS A 341 8.95 -4.02 9.49
N GLY A 342 9.47 -3.75 10.69
CA GLY A 342 9.02 -4.35 11.94
C GLY A 342 7.70 -3.78 12.45
N SER A 343 7.22 -4.33 13.56
CA SER A 343 6.00 -3.88 14.23
C SER A 343 6.23 -2.63 15.09
N ASN A 344 5.14 -2.00 15.53
CA ASN A 344 5.16 -0.87 16.46
C ASN A 344 5.79 -1.29 17.80
N GLU A 345 5.52 -2.53 18.22
CA GLU A 345 6.02 -3.11 19.46
C GLU A 345 7.54 -3.35 19.38
N GLU A 346 8.02 -3.88 18.26
CA GLU A 346 9.45 -4.06 17.98
C GLU A 346 10.17 -2.71 17.93
N ALA A 347 9.60 -1.71 17.24
CA ALA A 347 10.15 -0.36 17.22
C ALA A 347 10.24 0.25 18.62
N TYR A 348 9.20 0.07 19.45
CA TYR A 348 9.17 0.55 20.82
C TYR A 348 10.23 -0.12 21.70
N LEU A 349 10.36 -1.45 21.62
CA LEU A 349 11.38 -2.17 22.39
C LEU A 349 12.79 -1.81 21.93
N PHE A 350 13.02 -1.70 20.63
CA PHE A 350 14.34 -1.37 20.10
C PHE A 350 14.81 0.03 20.53
N GLN A 351 13.94 1.06 20.41
CA GLN A 351 14.33 2.39 20.90
C GLN A 351 14.54 2.41 22.41
N LYS A 352 13.76 1.61 23.15
CA LYS A 352 13.91 1.50 24.61
C LYS A 352 15.25 0.85 24.93
N LEU A 353 15.63 -0.21 24.23
CA LEU A 353 16.92 -0.87 24.37
C LEU A 353 18.08 0.10 24.16
N VAL A 354 18.05 0.93 23.12
CA VAL A 354 19.11 1.93 22.90
C VAL A 354 19.15 2.94 24.07
N ARG A 355 17.99 3.48 24.46
CA ARG A 355 17.92 4.50 25.52
C ARG A 355 18.27 4.00 26.91
N THR A 356 17.78 2.82 27.29
CA THR A 356 17.96 2.24 28.63
C THR A 356 19.17 1.32 28.70
N GLY A 357 19.42 0.56 27.65
CA GLY A 357 20.51 -0.41 27.56
C GLY A 357 21.83 0.25 27.17
N PHE A 358 21.85 1.09 26.13
CA PHE A 358 23.09 1.78 25.73
C PHE A 358 23.32 3.05 26.56
N GLY A 359 22.24 3.72 26.96
CA GLY A 359 22.30 4.96 27.77
C GLY A 359 22.51 6.22 26.92
N THR A 360 22.04 6.20 25.67
CA THR A 360 22.17 7.28 24.68
C THR A 360 20.89 7.39 23.86
N ASN A 361 20.67 8.54 23.22
CA ASN A 361 19.59 8.74 22.26
C ASN A 361 20.01 8.50 20.79
N ASN A 362 21.18 7.89 20.52
CA ASN A 362 21.66 7.54 19.18
C ASN A 362 20.84 6.39 18.55
N VAL A 363 19.55 6.63 18.31
CA VAL A 363 18.61 5.73 17.65
C VAL A 363 17.96 6.44 16.48
N ASP A 364 17.90 5.80 15.32
CA ASP A 364 17.22 6.34 14.14
C ASP A 364 16.72 5.18 13.25
N HIS A 365 16.09 5.52 12.13
CA HIS A 365 15.62 4.55 11.14
C HIS A 365 15.47 5.18 9.75
N CYS A 366 15.03 4.38 8.78
CA CYS A 366 14.88 4.71 7.36
C CYS A 366 14.12 6.01 7.05
N THR A 367 13.28 6.53 7.95
CA THR A 367 12.61 7.84 7.77
C THR A 367 13.61 8.97 7.54
N ARG A 368 14.82 8.86 8.12
CA ARG A 368 15.87 9.86 7.98
C ARG A 368 16.15 10.23 6.53
N LEU A 369 16.32 9.21 5.70
CA LEU A 369 16.62 9.35 4.28
C LEU A 369 15.36 9.52 3.43
N CYS A 370 14.18 9.14 3.93
CA CYS A 370 12.94 9.17 3.15
C CYS A 370 12.14 10.47 3.32
N HIS A 371 11.68 10.77 4.54
CA HIS A 371 10.66 11.81 4.80
C HIS A 371 10.94 12.68 6.02
N ALA A 372 12.17 12.68 6.55
CA ALA A 372 12.52 13.52 7.70
C ALA A 372 12.23 15.01 7.45
N SER A 373 12.54 15.52 6.25
CA SER A 373 12.22 16.90 5.84
C SER A 373 10.71 17.18 5.81
N SER A 374 9.89 16.21 5.40
CA SER A 374 8.44 16.32 5.47
C SER A 374 7.95 16.36 6.92
N VAL A 375 8.49 15.51 7.81
CA VAL A 375 8.14 15.50 9.24
C VAL A 375 8.49 16.82 9.89
N ALA A 376 9.70 17.35 9.64
CA ALA A 376 10.14 18.64 10.16
C ALA A 376 9.19 19.77 9.76
N ALA A 377 8.91 19.90 8.45
CA ALA A 377 8.02 20.94 7.95
C ALA A 377 6.57 20.81 8.49
N LEU A 378 6.03 19.59 8.56
CA LEU A 378 4.68 19.38 9.06
C LEU A 378 4.56 19.63 10.57
N MET A 379 5.58 19.29 11.36
CA MET A 379 5.63 19.65 12.77
C MET A 379 5.67 21.17 12.96
N GLU A 380 6.49 21.88 12.19
CA GLU A 380 6.56 23.35 12.25
C GLU A 380 5.25 24.02 11.80
N GLY A 381 4.65 23.53 10.71
CA GLY A 381 3.53 24.21 10.04
C GLY A 381 2.15 23.85 10.57
N ILE A 382 1.94 22.60 11.00
CA ILE A 382 0.61 22.09 11.44
C ILE A 382 0.66 21.28 12.73
N ASN A 383 1.80 21.24 13.43
CA ASN A 383 2.00 20.53 14.70
C ASN A 383 1.61 19.04 14.63
N SER A 384 1.90 18.39 13.51
CA SER A 384 1.64 16.97 13.30
C SER A 384 2.68 16.38 12.37
N GLY A 385 3.40 15.34 12.79
CA GLY A 385 4.39 14.66 11.94
C GLY A 385 3.78 13.71 10.90
N ALA A 386 2.48 13.81 10.63
CA ALA A 386 1.70 12.81 9.90
C ALA A 386 0.77 13.44 8.84
N VAL A 387 0.08 12.60 8.06
CA VAL A 387 -0.88 13.03 7.02
C VAL A 387 -2.12 13.68 7.64
N SER A 388 -2.83 14.54 6.90
CA SER A 388 -4.08 15.14 7.38
C SER A 388 -5.32 14.23 7.22
N ASN A 389 -5.34 13.39 6.18
CA ASN A 389 -6.48 12.57 5.77
C ASN A 389 -6.03 11.30 5.05
N GLN A 390 -6.96 10.40 4.73
CA GLN A 390 -6.66 9.14 4.05
C GLN A 390 -6.39 9.35 2.56
N VAL A 391 -5.60 8.48 1.94
CA VAL A 391 -5.27 8.59 0.51
C VAL A 391 -6.48 8.41 -0.41
N ASN A 392 -7.49 7.64 0.00
CA ASN A 392 -8.72 7.43 -0.78
C ASN A 392 -9.64 8.67 -0.79
N ASP A 393 -9.41 9.64 0.10
CA ASP A 393 -10.19 10.88 0.16
C ASP A 393 -10.02 11.75 -1.10
N VAL A 394 -9.05 11.42 -1.96
CA VAL A 394 -8.93 11.97 -3.32
C VAL A 394 -10.19 11.75 -4.17
N GLN A 395 -11.04 10.78 -3.82
CA GLN A 395 -12.33 10.57 -4.47
C GLN A 395 -13.35 11.68 -4.18
N ASN A 396 -13.16 12.44 -3.10
CA ASN A 396 -13.97 13.59 -2.72
C ASN A 396 -13.38 14.93 -3.19
N ALA A 397 -12.15 14.92 -3.71
CA ALA A 397 -11.47 16.12 -4.19
C ALA A 397 -11.98 16.53 -5.59
N GLU A 398 -11.86 17.82 -5.91
CA GLU A 398 -12.02 18.34 -7.27
C GLU A 398 -10.66 18.51 -7.96
N VAL A 399 -9.59 18.74 -7.18
CA VAL A 399 -8.21 18.82 -7.67
C VAL A 399 -7.28 17.89 -6.86
N ILE A 400 -6.44 17.15 -7.56
CA ILE A 400 -5.33 16.38 -6.98
C ILE A 400 -4.04 17.00 -7.50
N PHE A 401 -3.19 17.50 -6.60
CA PHE A 401 -1.84 17.98 -6.92
C PHE A 401 -0.81 16.95 -6.44
N LEU A 402 -0.36 16.09 -7.35
CA LEU A 402 0.67 15.08 -7.09
C LEU A 402 2.04 15.63 -7.48
N ILE A 403 2.98 15.74 -6.55
CA ILE A 403 4.31 16.30 -6.81
C ILE A 403 5.45 15.41 -6.29
N GLY A 404 6.48 15.20 -7.11
CA GLY A 404 7.67 14.43 -6.71
C GLY A 404 7.37 12.98 -6.30
N ALA A 405 6.41 12.34 -6.97
CA ALA A 405 5.91 11.02 -6.61
C ALA A 405 5.51 10.17 -7.82
N ASN A 406 5.81 8.87 -7.75
CA ASN A 406 5.42 7.88 -8.75
C ASN A 406 4.60 6.73 -8.11
N PRO A 407 3.34 6.99 -7.73
CA PRO A 407 2.53 6.02 -6.97
C PRO A 407 2.16 4.79 -7.79
N THR A 408 2.17 4.81 -9.12
CA THR A 408 1.87 3.62 -9.93
C THR A 408 2.88 2.49 -9.71
N SER A 409 4.12 2.82 -9.34
CA SER A 409 5.18 1.87 -8.98
C SER A 409 5.25 1.65 -7.46
N ASN A 410 5.27 2.75 -6.70
CA ASN A 410 5.64 2.72 -5.28
C ASN A 410 4.43 2.42 -4.38
N HIS A 411 3.25 2.92 -4.74
CA HIS A 411 2.00 2.82 -3.97
C HIS A 411 0.81 2.45 -4.88
N PRO A 412 0.82 1.28 -5.58
CA PRO A 412 -0.06 1.08 -6.72
C PRO A 412 -1.56 1.16 -6.39
N VAL A 413 -1.96 0.76 -5.17
CA VAL A 413 -3.36 0.89 -4.71
C VAL A 413 -3.75 2.35 -4.48
N ALA A 414 -2.84 3.19 -3.96
CA ALA A 414 -3.05 4.63 -3.88
C ALA A 414 -3.21 5.26 -5.27
N ALA A 415 -2.37 4.85 -6.23
CA ALA A 415 -2.53 5.28 -7.62
C ALA A 415 -3.88 4.85 -8.20
N THR A 416 -4.42 3.69 -7.83
CA THR A 416 -5.77 3.29 -8.26
C THR A 416 -6.84 4.26 -7.79
N TRP A 417 -6.79 4.76 -6.55
CA TRP A 417 -7.71 5.81 -6.08
C TRP A 417 -7.61 7.09 -6.92
N MET A 418 -6.39 7.54 -7.22
CA MET A 418 -6.15 8.71 -8.07
C MET A 418 -6.67 8.51 -9.50
N LYS A 419 -6.44 7.33 -10.09
CA LYS A 419 -6.94 6.98 -11.43
C LYS A 419 -8.47 6.92 -11.45
N ASN A 420 -9.10 6.35 -10.43
CA ASN A 420 -10.55 6.31 -10.30
C ASN A 420 -11.12 7.74 -10.20
N ALA A 421 -10.53 8.60 -9.36
CA ALA A 421 -10.92 9.99 -9.23
C ALA A 421 -10.81 10.74 -10.55
N ALA A 422 -9.67 10.64 -11.25
CA ALA A 422 -9.46 11.27 -12.54
C ALA A 422 -10.47 10.80 -13.61
N LYS A 423 -10.78 9.49 -13.64
CA LYS A 423 -11.80 8.92 -14.54
C LYS A 423 -13.21 9.47 -14.24
N ASN A 424 -13.47 9.85 -12.99
CA ASN A 424 -14.72 10.46 -12.54
C ASN A 424 -14.73 11.99 -12.65
N GLY A 425 -13.73 12.60 -13.30
CA GLY A 425 -13.71 14.03 -13.64
C GLY A 425 -12.85 14.91 -12.74
N VAL A 426 -12.22 14.35 -11.70
CA VAL A 426 -11.28 15.09 -10.83
C VAL A 426 -10.08 15.55 -11.64
N LYS A 427 -9.66 16.81 -11.44
CA LYS A 427 -8.51 17.38 -12.15
C LYS A 427 -7.22 16.93 -11.49
N LEU A 428 -6.52 16.01 -12.13
CA LEU A 428 -5.21 15.55 -11.69
C LEU A 428 -4.10 16.42 -12.30
N ILE A 429 -3.30 17.03 -11.44
CA ILE A 429 -2.04 17.70 -11.81
C ILE A 429 -0.90 16.80 -11.34
N VAL A 430 0.01 16.46 -12.25
CA VAL A 430 1.22 15.70 -11.94
C VAL A 430 2.43 16.60 -12.17
N ALA A 431 3.18 16.91 -11.11
CA ALA A 431 4.38 17.72 -11.15
C ALA A 431 5.60 16.83 -10.84
N ASP A 432 6.40 16.53 -11.85
CA ASP A 432 7.58 15.67 -11.74
C ASP A 432 8.52 15.97 -12.92
N PRO A 433 9.86 16.03 -12.74
CA PRO A 433 10.78 16.20 -13.86
C PRO A 433 10.70 15.03 -14.86
N ARG A 434 10.24 13.85 -14.41
CA ARG A 434 10.08 12.66 -15.25
C ARG A 434 8.60 12.34 -15.43
N ARG A 435 8.17 12.26 -16.69
CA ARG A 435 6.80 11.83 -17.03
C ARG A 435 6.59 10.37 -16.62
N ASN A 436 5.68 10.14 -15.68
CA ASN A 436 5.31 8.81 -15.21
C ASN A 436 3.94 8.36 -15.78
N GLU A 437 3.59 7.09 -15.59
CA GLU A 437 2.36 6.49 -16.13
C GLU A 437 1.07 7.22 -15.71
N LEU A 438 1.06 7.84 -14.53
CA LEU A 438 -0.11 8.56 -14.05
C LEU A 438 -0.39 9.83 -14.88
N ALA A 439 0.63 10.38 -15.56
CA ALA A 439 0.49 11.55 -16.42
C ALA A 439 -0.50 11.34 -17.58
N ARG A 440 -0.81 10.09 -17.96
CA ARG A 440 -1.85 9.80 -18.98
C ARG A 440 -3.26 10.17 -18.50
N HIS A 441 -3.47 10.27 -17.20
CA HIS A 441 -4.72 10.68 -16.56
C HIS A 441 -4.71 12.15 -16.13
N ALA A 442 -3.59 12.85 -16.29
CA ALA A 442 -3.42 14.20 -15.79
C ALA A 442 -4.07 15.23 -16.71
N THR A 443 -4.75 16.20 -16.11
CA THR A 443 -5.18 17.44 -16.78
C THR A 443 -3.97 18.32 -17.10
N HIS A 444 -3.00 18.40 -16.17
CA HIS A 444 -1.74 19.10 -16.36
C HIS A 444 -0.57 18.23 -15.94
N PHE A 445 0.48 18.19 -16.77
CA PHE A 445 1.78 17.64 -16.41
C PHE A 445 2.81 18.77 -16.35
N LEU A 446 3.35 19.03 -15.15
CA LEU A 446 4.34 20.08 -14.92
C LEU A 446 5.73 19.47 -14.87
N GLN A 447 6.41 19.48 -16.01
CA GLN A 447 7.77 18.98 -16.13
C GLN A 447 8.79 20.08 -15.79
N PHE A 448 9.00 20.31 -14.50
CA PHE A 448 10.01 21.26 -14.04
C PHE A 448 11.43 20.65 -14.11
N LYS A 449 12.47 21.49 -14.10
CA LYS A 449 13.87 21.04 -14.03
C LYS A 449 14.16 20.46 -12.64
N PRO A 450 14.84 19.30 -12.51
CA PRO A 450 15.18 18.76 -11.18
C PRO A 450 15.81 19.83 -10.26
N ASP A 451 15.46 19.79 -8.96
CA ASP A 451 15.92 20.74 -7.93
C ASP A 451 15.38 22.18 -8.05
N THR A 452 14.36 22.41 -8.89
CA THR A 452 13.73 23.74 -9.05
C THR A 452 12.25 23.79 -8.61
N ASP A 453 11.80 22.75 -7.91
CA ASP A 453 10.46 22.62 -7.32
C ASP A 453 10.10 23.82 -6.46
N VAL A 454 11.04 24.27 -5.61
CA VAL A 454 10.85 25.41 -4.71
C VAL A 454 10.52 26.70 -5.48
N ALA A 455 11.11 26.88 -6.67
CA ALA A 455 10.86 28.04 -7.53
C ALA A 455 9.46 27.96 -8.16
N LEU A 456 9.05 26.77 -8.61
CA LEU A 456 7.69 26.52 -9.11
C LEU A 456 6.64 26.78 -8.02
N LEU A 457 6.83 26.24 -6.82
CA LEU A 457 5.89 26.37 -5.71
C LEU A 457 5.78 27.83 -5.23
N ASN A 458 6.90 28.56 -5.12
CA ASN A 458 6.86 29.99 -4.80
C ASN A 458 6.16 30.82 -5.89
N ALA A 459 6.28 30.45 -7.16
CA ALA A 459 5.54 31.10 -8.24
C ALA A 459 4.04 30.86 -8.18
N MET A 460 3.62 29.67 -7.75
CA MET A 460 2.20 29.38 -7.47
C MET A 460 1.70 30.22 -6.29
N ILE A 461 2.44 30.26 -5.17
CA ILE A 461 2.11 31.09 -4.00
C ILE A 461 1.96 32.56 -4.42
N HIS A 462 2.95 33.09 -5.15
CA HIS A 462 2.90 34.46 -5.68
C HIS A 462 1.63 34.70 -6.49
N SER A 463 1.28 33.80 -7.41
CA SER A 463 0.12 33.96 -8.29
C SER A 463 -1.19 34.02 -7.49
N ILE A 464 -1.37 33.14 -6.50
CA ILE A 464 -2.57 33.10 -5.66
C ILE A 464 -2.71 34.40 -4.84
N ILE A 465 -1.59 34.92 -4.30
CA ILE A 465 -1.58 36.18 -3.56
C ILE A 465 -1.86 37.38 -4.47
N ALA A 466 -1.18 37.46 -5.61
CA ALA A 466 -1.27 38.59 -6.52
C ALA A 466 -2.67 38.74 -7.13
N GLU A 467 -3.38 37.62 -7.29
CA GLU A 467 -4.74 37.57 -7.83
C GLU A 467 -5.84 37.56 -6.75
N ASP A 468 -5.47 37.73 -5.47
CA ASP A 468 -6.40 37.75 -4.32
C ASP A 468 -7.26 36.48 -4.18
N LEU A 469 -6.69 35.31 -4.49
CA LEU A 469 -7.35 34.00 -4.47
C LEU A 469 -7.19 33.26 -3.13
N VAL A 470 -6.83 33.98 -2.06
CA VAL A 470 -6.63 33.41 -0.73
C VAL A 470 -7.94 33.29 0.04
N ASP A 471 -8.04 32.29 0.94
CA ASP A 471 -9.14 32.22 1.90
C ASP A 471 -8.85 33.13 3.09
N LYS A 472 -9.26 34.40 2.97
CA LYS A 472 -9.05 35.44 3.99
C LYS A 472 -9.63 35.06 5.35
N LYS A 473 -10.76 34.36 5.37
CA LYS A 473 -11.41 33.94 6.62
C LYS A 473 -10.61 32.83 7.28
N PHE A 474 -10.20 31.82 6.52
CA PHE A 474 -9.36 30.75 7.06
C PHE A 474 -8.03 31.28 7.57
N ILE A 475 -7.38 32.20 6.84
CA ILE A 475 -6.15 32.84 7.27
C ILE A 475 -6.34 33.54 8.62
N ALA A 476 -7.37 34.38 8.74
CA ALA A 476 -7.64 35.12 9.98
C ALA A 476 -7.96 34.20 11.17
N ASP A 477 -8.70 33.12 10.93
CA ASP A 477 -9.21 32.24 12.01
C ASP A 477 -8.22 31.14 12.42
N ARG A 478 -7.36 30.66 11.50
CA ARG A 478 -6.66 29.38 11.65
C ARG A 478 -5.15 29.44 11.39
N THR A 479 -4.60 30.58 10.95
CA THR A 479 -3.18 30.68 10.62
C THR A 479 -2.52 31.87 11.32
N SER A 480 -1.20 31.94 11.22
CA SER A 480 -0.40 33.09 11.63
C SER A 480 0.74 33.28 10.63
N GLY A 481 1.35 34.48 10.59
CA GLY A 481 2.51 34.76 9.73
C GLY A 481 2.23 34.99 8.24
N PHE A 482 0.97 35.09 7.82
CA PHE A 482 0.60 35.28 6.41
C PHE A 482 1.19 36.57 5.79
N GLU A 483 1.22 37.69 6.52
CA GLU A 483 1.78 38.94 5.97
C GLU A 483 3.28 38.83 5.66
N ALA A 484 4.04 38.10 6.48
CA ALA A 484 5.46 37.84 6.21
C ALA A 484 5.64 36.95 4.96
N LEU A 485 4.81 35.92 4.81
CA LEU A 485 4.78 35.10 3.59
C LEU A 485 4.46 35.95 2.35
N LYS A 486 3.45 36.82 2.46
CA LYS A 486 3.01 37.71 1.38
C LYS A 486 4.09 38.68 0.94
N GLU A 487 4.83 39.27 1.87
CA GLU A 487 5.97 40.14 1.56
C GLU A 487 7.06 39.37 0.81
N ASN A 488 7.43 38.19 1.31
CA ASN A 488 8.46 37.35 0.70
C ASN A 488 8.07 36.89 -0.71
N ALA A 489 6.80 36.52 -0.92
CA ALA A 489 6.29 35.99 -2.19
C ALA A 489 6.42 36.99 -3.36
N LYS A 490 6.48 38.31 -3.12
CA LYS A 490 6.56 39.35 -4.17
C LYS A 490 7.69 39.14 -5.18
N ASN A 491 8.80 38.55 -4.75
CA ASN A 491 9.98 38.38 -5.59
C ASN A 491 9.91 37.18 -6.55
N PHE A 492 8.88 36.34 -6.43
CA PHE A 492 8.80 35.04 -7.11
C PHE A 492 7.71 34.99 -8.19
N SER A 493 7.47 36.09 -8.92
CA SER A 493 6.48 36.10 -10.03
C SER A 493 6.71 34.97 -11.04
N PRO A 494 5.66 34.38 -11.63
CA PRO A 494 5.79 33.34 -12.66
C PRO A 494 6.77 33.66 -13.80
N GLU A 495 6.85 34.90 -14.26
CA GLU A 495 7.79 35.35 -15.30
C GLU A 495 9.26 35.18 -14.90
N LYS A 496 9.56 35.44 -13.62
CA LYS A 496 10.91 35.31 -13.07
C LYS A 496 11.27 33.84 -12.82
N MET A 497 10.31 33.04 -12.40
CA MET A 497 10.54 31.63 -12.03
C MET A 497 10.45 30.68 -13.22
N ALA A 498 9.74 31.03 -14.29
CA ALA A 498 9.65 30.23 -15.51
C ALA A 498 11.02 29.84 -16.11
N PRO A 499 12.01 30.74 -16.30
CA PRO A 499 13.34 30.34 -16.80
C PRO A 499 14.10 29.44 -15.82
N VAL A 500 13.86 29.59 -14.51
CA VAL A 500 14.46 28.75 -13.46
C VAL A 500 13.89 27.34 -13.53
N CYS A 501 12.58 27.21 -13.33
CA CYS A 501 11.92 25.91 -13.23
C CYS A 501 11.61 25.24 -14.57
N GLY A 502 11.64 25.98 -15.68
CA GLY A 502 11.32 25.46 -17.00
C GLY A 502 9.82 25.31 -17.30
N VAL A 503 8.93 25.70 -16.37
CA VAL A 503 7.47 25.69 -16.58
C VAL A 503 7.01 27.07 -17.07
N PRO A 504 6.23 27.17 -18.16
CA PRO A 504 5.74 28.45 -18.66
C PRO A 504 4.94 29.23 -17.61
N ALA A 505 5.18 30.53 -17.50
CA ALA A 505 4.54 31.41 -16.52
C ALA A 505 3.00 31.33 -16.56
N GLN A 506 2.43 31.24 -17.76
CA GLN A 506 0.99 31.11 -17.96
C GLN A 506 0.44 29.78 -17.38
N THR A 507 1.15 28.67 -17.59
CA THR A 507 0.78 27.36 -17.03
C THR A 507 0.86 27.36 -15.50
N ILE A 508 1.85 28.05 -14.92
CA ILE A 508 1.95 28.21 -13.46
C ILE A 508 0.71 28.92 -12.92
N ARG A 509 0.27 30.02 -13.55
CA ARG A 509 -0.95 30.74 -13.15
C ARG A 509 -2.20 29.89 -13.27
N GLU A 510 -2.35 29.17 -14.39
CA GLU A 510 -3.49 28.29 -14.63
C GLU A 510 -3.62 27.23 -13.53
N VAL A 511 -2.52 26.57 -13.18
CA VAL A 511 -2.51 25.57 -12.11
C VAL A 511 -2.74 26.20 -10.74
N ALA A 512 -2.13 27.35 -10.46
CA ALA A 512 -2.33 28.09 -9.21
C ALA A 512 -3.81 28.49 -9.00
N ARG A 513 -4.46 29.00 -10.05
CA ARG A 513 -5.89 29.33 -10.06
C ARG A 513 -6.74 28.07 -9.82
N LEU A 514 -6.49 27.02 -10.61
CA LEU A 514 -7.23 25.77 -10.52
C LEU A 514 -7.20 25.19 -9.10
N TYR A 515 -6.03 25.16 -8.47
CA TYR A 515 -5.87 24.71 -7.09
C TYR A 515 -6.59 25.62 -6.08
N ALA A 516 -6.38 26.95 -6.18
CA ALA A 516 -6.90 27.90 -5.21
C ALA A 516 -8.43 28.03 -5.24
N THR A 517 -9.06 27.99 -6.42
CA THR A 517 -10.51 28.19 -6.56
C THR A 517 -11.34 26.91 -6.42
N SER A 518 -10.69 25.76 -6.28
CA SER A 518 -11.38 24.47 -6.14
C SER A 518 -12.11 24.37 -4.79
N LYS A 519 -13.27 23.69 -4.79
CA LYS A 519 -14.02 23.36 -3.57
C LYS A 519 -13.27 22.39 -2.66
N GLY A 520 -12.38 21.57 -3.22
CA GLY A 520 -11.52 20.68 -2.46
C GLY A 520 -10.29 20.23 -3.23
N SER A 521 -9.11 20.57 -2.70
CA SER A 521 -7.82 20.18 -3.28
C SER A 521 -6.98 19.35 -2.31
N MET A 522 -6.41 18.26 -2.80
CA MET A 522 -5.44 17.47 -2.05
C MET A 522 -4.05 17.56 -2.68
N ILE A 523 -3.04 17.81 -1.85
CA ILE A 523 -1.63 17.72 -2.22
C ILE A 523 -1.08 16.38 -1.74
N LEU A 524 -0.52 15.60 -2.66
CA LEU A 524 0.19 14.36 -2.35
C LEU A 524 1.62 14.46 -2.86
N TRP A 525 2.59 14.05 -2.04
CA TRP A 525 4.00 14.11 -2.43
C TRP A 525 4.82 12.92 -1.96
N GLY A 526 5.96 12.74 -2.63
CA GLY A 526 6.88 11.65 -2.36
C GLY A 526 8.30 12.15 -2.17
N MET A 527 9.26 11.30 -2.52
CA MET A 527 10.69 11.53 -2.32
C MET A 527 11.26 12.64 -3.21
N GLY A 528 10.61 12.96 -4.34
CA GLY A 528 11.00 14.10 -5.18
C GLY A 528 10.84 15.45 -4.48
N ILE A 529 10.11 15.51 -3.37
CA ILE A 529 10.06 16.70 -2.51
C ILE A 529 11.05 16.60 -1.35
N SER A 530 11.13 15.45 -0.69
CA SER A 530 11.87 15.32 0.56
C SER A 530 13.38 15.10 0.40
N GLN A 531 13.83 14.40 -0.65
CA GLN A 531 15.24 14.02 -0.86
C GLN A 531 16.02 15.08 -1.66
N HIS A 532 16.02 16.31 -1.14
CA HIS A 532 16.72 17.47 -1.70
C HIS A 532 17.40 18.27 -0.59
N VAL A 533 18.40 19.07 -0.96
CA VAL A 533 19.04 20.04 -0.05
C VAL A 533 18.04 21.08 0.48
N HIS A 534 16.94 21.31 -0.24
CA HIS A 534 15.83 22.19 0.13
C HIS A 534 14.53 21.43 0.46
N GLY A 535 14.61 20.15 0.83
CA GLY A 535 13.41 19.32 0.99
C GLY A 535 12.42 19.80 2.04
N THR A 536 12.91 20.41 3.13
CA THR A 536 12.04 21.01 4.16
C THR A 536 11.34 22.25 3.62
N ASP A 537 12.03 23.07 2.82
CA ASP A 537 11.47 24.28 2.23
C ASP A 537 10.41 23.98 1.17
N ASN A 538 10.61 22.93 0.37
CA ASN A 538 9.58 22.43 -0.54
C ASN A 538 8.31 22.06 0.23
N ALA A 539 8.43 21.27 1.30
CA ALA A 539 7.28 20.88 2.12
C ALA A 539 6.62 22.10 2.81
N ARG A 540 7.39 23.09 3.28
CA ARG A 540 6.85 24.37 3.78
C ARG A 540 6.03 25.10 2.72
N CYS A 541 6.47 25.11 1.46
CA CYS A 541 5.71 25.72 0.37
C CYS A 541 4.37 25.00 0.12
N LEU A 542 4.35 23.66 0.17
CA LEU A 542 3.10 22.88 0.04
C LEU A 542 2.12 23.16 1.19
N ILE A 543 2.64 23.28 2.41
CA ILE A 543 1.84 23.67 3.59
C ILE A 543 1.31 25.09 3.43
N ALA A 544 2.14 26.04 3.00
CA ALA A 544 1.75 27.42 2.77
C ALA A 544 0.61 27.51 1.73
N LEU A 545 0.75 26.83 0.58
CA LEU A 545 -0.29 26.73 -0.45
C LEU A 545 -1.62 26.22 0.13
N THR A 546 -1.54 25.16 0.94
CA THR A 546 -2.71 24.54 1.57
C THR A 546 -3.39 25.48 2.57
N LEU A 547 -2.62 26.11 3.46
CA LEU A 547 -3.16 26.96 4.52
C LEU A 547 -3.70 28.28 3.99
N MET A 548 -3.03 28.93 3.03
CA MET A 548 -3.48 30.21 2.47
C MET A 548 -4.76 30.09 1.62
N THR A 549 -5.05 28.89 1.11
CA THR A 549 -6.27 28.59 0.32
C THR A 549 -7.32 27.84 1.15
N GLY A 550 -7.06 27.59 2.44
CA GLY A 550 -7.95 26.85 3.32
C GLY A 550 -8.21 25.41 2.88
N GLN A 551 -7.32 24.78 2.10
CA GLN A 551 -7.49 23.42 1.55
C GLN A 551 -7.09 22.32 2.55
N ILE A 552 -7.58 22.41 3.79
CA ILE A 552 -7.37 21.40 4.84
C ILE A 552 -8.56 21.33 5.81
N GLY A 553 -8.72 20.17 6.46
CA GLY A 553 -9.72 19.98 7.51
C GLY A 553 -11.14 19.71 7.00
N ARG A 554 -11.31 19.39 5.71
CA ARG A 554 -12.56 18.99 5.07
C ARG A 554 -12.35 17.74 4.20
N PRO A 555 -13.38 16.92 3.94
CA PRO A 555 -13.28 15.84 2.96
C PRO A 555 -12.82 16.36 1.59
N GLY A 556 -11.92 15.61 0.94
CA GLY A 556 -11.34 16.00 -0.36
C GLY A 556 -10.30 17.13 -0.26
N THR A 557 -9.80 17.44 0.94
CA THR A 557 -8.77 18.47 1.17
C THR A 557 -7.65 17.96 2.06
N GLY A 558 -6.41 18.40 1.81
CA GLY A 558 -5.31 18.17 2.75
C GLY A 558 -3.95 17.89 2.13
N LEU A 559 -3.05 17.47 3.02
CA LEU A 559 -1.64 17.18 2.82
C LEU A 559 -1.36 15.70 3.08
N HIS A 560 -0.82 15.01 2.09
CA HIS A 560 -0.55 13.58 2.19
C HIS A 560 0.87 13.22 1.68
N PRO A 561 1.90 13.20 2.56
CA PRO A 561 3.17 12.57 2.24
C PRO A 561 2.98 11.06 2.08
N LEU A 562 3.24 10.54 0.88
CA LEU A 562 3.14 9.12 0.53
C LEU A 562 4.31 8.33 1.15
N ARG A 563 4.15 7.89 2.40
CA ARG A 563 5.19 7.18 3.16
C ARG A 563 5.63 5.88 2.48
N GLY A 564 6.94 5.62 2.49
CA GLY A 564 7.59 4.49 1.82
C GLY A 564 7.21 3.12 2.39
N GLN A 565 7.90 2.67 3.44
CA GLN A 565 7.70 1.34 4.04
C GLN A 565 6.40 1.26 4.85
N ASN A 566 5.91 0.05 5.09
CA ASN A 566 4.61 -0.24 5.71
C ASN A 566 4.41 0.37 7.10
N ASN A 567 5.47 0.47 7.91
CA ASN A 567 5.38 0.94 9.30
C ASN A 567 6.21 2.21 9.60
N VAL A 568 6.56 3.01 8.59
CA VAL A 568 7.36 4.25 8.78
C VAL A 568 6.71 5.19 9.79
N GLN A 569 5.38 5.32 9.72
CA GLN A 569 4.63 6.16 10.66
C GLN A 569 4.72 5.57 12.07
N GLY A 570 4.44 4.28 12.24
CA GLY A 570 4.43 3.64 13.56
C GLY A 570 5.81 3.54 14.20
N ALA A 571 6.86 3.27 13.43
CA ALA A 571 8.25 3.31 13.89
C ALA A 571 8.64 4.71 14.42
N SER A 572 8.22 5.76 13.71
CA SER A 572 8.43 7.15 14.13
C SER A 572 7.61 7.49 15.38
N ASP A 573 6.35 7.08 15.42
CA ASP A 573 5.44 7.28 16.57
C ASP A 573 5.94 6.55 17.82
N SER A 574 6.58 5.38 17.65
CA SER A 574 7.23 4.61 18.70
C SER A 574 8.56 5.20 19.17
N GLY A 575 9.06 6.29 18.56
CA GLY A 575 10.25 7.01 19.01
C GLY A 575 11.58 6.51 18.45
N LEU A 576 11.60 5.83 17.29
CA LEU A 576 12.84 5.52 16.54
C LEU A 576 13.44 6.78 15.89
N ILE A 577 13.53 7.89 16.62
CA ILE A 577 14.02 9.17 16.15
C ILE A 577 14.90 9.74 17.27
N PRO A 578 16.10 10.24 16.97
CA PRO A 578 17.11 10.50 18.01
C PRO A 578 16.77 11.69 18.91
N MET A 579 15.91 12.60 18.46
CA MET A 579 15.51 13.80 19.20
C MET A 579 14.16 13.68 19.93
N VAL A 580 13.44 12.55 19.82
CA VAL A 580 12.12 12.39 20.45
C VAL A 580 11.92 11.01 21.07
N PHE A 581 11.20 10.99 22.19
CA PHE A 581 10.53 9.81 22.76
C PHE A 581 9.26 9.45 21.95
N PRO A 582 8.59 8.31 22.26
CA PRO A 582 7.28 8.01 21.67
C PRO A 582 6.30 9.21 21.72
N ASP A 583 5.46 9.31 20.69
CA ASP A 583 4.53 10.43 20.45
C ASP A 583 5.23 11.78 20.12
N TYR A 584 6.39 11.71 19.47
CA TYR A 584 7.21 12.87 19.06
C TYR A 584 7.57 13.86 20.18
N GLN A 585 7.55 13.41 21.44
CA GLN A 585 7.90 14.25 22.58
C GLN A 585 9.41 14.44 22.64
N ARG A 586 9.91 15.68 22.58
CA ARG A 586 11.36 15.93 22.56
C ARG A 586 12.08 15.38 23.79
N VAL A 587 13.26 14.80 23.59
CA VAL A 587 14.06 14.22 24.68
C VAL A 587 14.60 15.25 25.67
N ASP A 588 14.76 16.50 25.21
CA ASP A 588 15.22 17.64 26.00
C ASP A 588 14.08 18.40 26.70
N HIS A 589 12.82 17.99 26.47
CA HIS A 589 11.69 18.59 27.18
C HIS A 589 11.59 18.01 28.60
N PRO A 590 11.66 18.83 29.66
CA PRO A 590 11.73 18.34 31.04
C PRO A 590 10.59 17.40 31.43
N ASP A 591 9.35 17.75 31.10
CA ASP A 591 8.17 16.96 31.48
C ASP A 591 8.13 15.60 30.76
N ALA A 592 8.52 15.55 29.48
CA ALA A 592 8.56 14.32 28.71
C ALA A 592 9.65 13.40 29.25
N ASN A 593 10.85 13.93 29.46
CA ASN A 593 11.97 13.19 30.02
C ASN A 593 11.60 12.60 31.40
N GLN A 594 11.10 13.42 32.34
CA GLN A 594 10.69 12.95 33.67
C GLN A 594 9.60 11.87 33.61
N ARG A 595 8.64 12.00 32.69
CA ARG A 595 7.59 11.00 32.48
C ARG A 595 8.18 9.64 32.07
N PHE A 596 9.12 9.64 31.12
CA PHE A 596 9.75 8.39 30.66
C PHE A 596 10.75 7.82 31.68
N GLU A 597 11.48 8.66 32.42
CA GLU A 597 12.32 8.22 33.55
C GLU A 597 11.49 7.46 34.59
N LYS A 598 10.33 8.03 34.96
CA LYS A 598 9.39 7.37 35.88
C LYS A 598 8.82 6.07 35.30
N LEU A 599 8.46 6.07 34.01
CA LEU A 599 7.88 4.90 33.34
C LEU A 599 8.87 3.73 33.25
N TRP A 600 10.15 4.03 33.01
CA TRP A 600 11.19 3.01 32.80
C TRP A 600 12.04 2.75 34.04
N GLY A 601 11.88 3.55 35.11
CA GLY A 601 12.55 3.33 36.39
C GLY A 601 14.04 3.65 36.38
N MET A 602 14.48 4.57 35.52
CA MET A 602 15.89 4.98 35.43
C MET A 602 16.05 6.39 34.87
N ALA A 603 17.20 7.01 35.13
CA ALA A 603 17.56 8.29 34.53
C ALA A 603 17.80 8.15 33.02
N LEU A 604 17.41 9.16 32.24
CA LEU A 604 17.53 9.16 30.77
C LEU A 604 18.32 10.37 30.29
N ASP A 605 19.10 10.17 29.23
CA ASP A 605 19.82 11.25 28.57
C ASP A 605 18.85 12.30 27.99
N LYS A 606 19.17 13.56 28.21
CA LYS A 606 18.42 14.73 27.75
C LYS A 606 18.96 15.29 26.44
N LYS A 607 20.13 14.83 26.00
CA LYS A 607 20.74 15.28 24.75
C LYS A 607 20.10 14.54 23.56
N PRO A 608 19.66 15.26 22.52
CA PRO A 608 19.32 14.62 21.24
C PRO A 608 20.48 13.78 20.71
N GLY A 609 20.18 12.58 20.23
CA GLY A 609 21.18 11.71 19.61
C GLY A 609 21.56 12.13 18.19
N LEU A 610 22.51 11.40 17.63
CA LEU A 610 22.92 11.52 16.23
C LEU A 610 21.89 10.87 15.28
N THR A 611 21.73 11.44 14.10
CA THR A 611 20.95 10.89 12.98
C THR A 611 21.72 9.82 12.21
N VAL A 612 21.05 9.01 11.36
CA VAL A 612 21.72 7.96 10.54
C VAL A 612 22.99 8.47 9.83
N VAL A 613 22.91 9.64 9.17
CA VAL A 613 24.04 10.21 8.42
C VAL A 613 25.16 10.65 9.37
N GLU A 614 24.83 11.26 10.50
CA GLU A 614 25.81 11.66 11.51
C GLU A 614 26.45 10.45 12.18
N ILE A 615 25.70 9.37 12.40
CA ILE A 615 26.21 8.10 12.94
C ILE A 615 27.19 7.45 11.96
N MET A 616 26.90 7.45 10.66
CA MET A 616 27.82 6.93 9.65
C MET A 616 29.12 7.72 9.59
N ASN A 617 29.05 9.06 9.60
CA ASN A 617 30.25 9.91 9.66
C ASN A 617 31.05 9.64 10.95
N ALA A 618 30.35 9.59 12.09
CA ALA A 618 30.96 9.32 13.39
C ALA A 618 31.58 7.90 13.47
N ALA A 619 31.03 6.92 12.76
CA ALA A 619 31.60 5.58 12.64
C ALA A 619 32.84 5.57 11.74
N TYR A 620 32.82 6.36 10.65
CA TYR A 620 33.99 6.56 9.80
C TYR A 620 35.15 7.19 10.59
N ASP A 621 34.85 8.22 11.40
CA ASP A 621 35.83 8.95 12.21
C ASP A 621 36.24 8.19 13.50
N GLY A 622 35.59 7.07 13.82
CA GLY A 622 35.90 6.21 14.96
C GLY A 622 35.34 6.68 16.32
N SER A 623 34.48 7.71 16.34
CA SER A 623 33.77 8.12 17.55
C SER A 623 32.58 7.20 17.87
N ILE A 624 31.88 6.70 16.86
CA ILE A 624 30.97 5.55 16.99
C ILE A 624 31.77 4.29 16.72
N ARG A 625 31.73 3.35 17.66
CA ARG A 625 32.52 2.12 17.61
C ARG A 625 31.66 0.86 17.61
N GLY A 626 30.41 0.96 18.06
CA GLY A 626 29.48 -0.17 18.02
C GLY A 626 28.10 0.20 17.54
N VAL A 627 27.50 -0.65 16.71
CA VAL A 627 26.15 -0.43 16.17
C VAL A 627 25.34 -1.72 16.25
N TYR A 628 24.07 -1.60 16.62
CA TYR A 628 23.08 -2.66 16.47
C TYR A 628 22.08 -2.27 15.37
N ILE A 629 21.98 -3.07 14.30
CA ILE A 629 21.08 -2.82 13.18
C ILE A 629 19.99 -3.89 13.15
N MET A 630 18.74 -3.48 13.33
CA MET A 630 17.55 -4.33 13.22
C MET A 630 16.84 -4.05 11.90
N GLY A 631 16.82 -5.03 11.00
CA GLY A 631 15.98 -5.04 9.80
C GLY A 631 16.22 -3.87 8.83
N GLU A 632 17.46 -3.41 8.72
CA GLU A 632 17.92 -2.38 7.76
C GLU A 632 19.20 -2.82 7.04
N ASN A 633 19.48 -2.20 5.89
CA ASN A 633 20.64 -2.54 5.06
C ASN A 633 21.43 -1.30 4.58
N PRO A 634 21.97 -0.47 5.49
CA PRO A 634 22.72 0.75 5.13
C PRO A 634 23.90 0.49 4.19
N ALA A 635 24.50 -0.70 4.18
CA ALA A 635 25.60 -1.05 3.26
C ALA A 635 25.16 -1.09 1.78
N MET A 636 23.85 -1.01 1.53
CA MET A 636 23.26 -0.86 0.20
C MET A 636 22.32 0.37 0.12
N SER A 637 21.58 0.71 1.17
CA SER A 637 20.54 1.75 1.09
C SER A 637 21.01 3.17 1.40
N ASP A 638 22.16 3.34 2.04
CA ASP A 638 22.67 4.67 2.38
C ASP A 638 23.45 5.29 1.22
N PRO A 639 23.46 6.63 1.09
CA PRO A 639 24.23 7.31 0.04
C PRO A 639 25.74 7.16 0.29
N ASP A 640 26.52 7.31 -0.78
CA ASP A 640 27.98 7.13 -0.75
C ASP A 640 28.39 5.76 -0.17
N LEU A 641 28.16 4.71 -0.96
CA LEU A 641 28.39 3.32 -0.55
C LEU A 641 29.82 3.06 -0.09
N GLU A 642 30.81 3.75 -0.66
CA GLU A 642 32.21 3.61 -0.25
C GLU A 642 32.39 4.11 1.18
N HIS A 643 31.90 5.31 1.47
CA HIS A 643 31.92 5.88 2.82
C HIS A 643 31.16 5.00 3.82
N ALA A 644 29.90 4.65 3.53
CA ALA A 644 29.05 3.88 4.43
C ALA A 644 29.65 2.48 4.74
N ARG A 645 30.12 1.75 3.73
CA ARG A 645 30.76 0.44 3.91
C ARG A 645 32.07 0.54 4.68
N THR A 646 32.86 1.57 4.41
CA THR A 646 34.11 1.82 5.16
C THR A 646 33.82 2.14 6.63
N ALA A 647 32.81 2.97 6.91
CA ALA A 647 32.39 3.30 8.26
C ALA A 647 31.99 2.03 9.04
N MET A 648 31.15 1.18 8.45
CA MET A 648 30.73 -0.08 9.08
C MET A 648 31.88 -1.09 9.23
N ALA A 649 32.81 -1.16 8.28
CA ALA A 649 33.98 -2.03 8.37
C ALA A 649 34.95 -1.59 9.50
N ARG A 650 34.95 -0.30 9.88
CA ARG A 650 35.76 0.24 10.99
C ARG A 650 35.18 -0.01 12.39
N LEU A 651 33.90 -0.40 12.49
CA LEU A 651 33.26 -0.64 13.78
C LEU A 651 33.98 -1.76 14.55
N GLU A 652 34.23 -1.53 15.84
CA GLU A 652 34.76 -2.53 16.76
C GLU A 652 33.77 -3.68 16.96
N HIS A 653 32.46 -3.39 16.93
CA HIS A 653 31.41 -4.39 17.13
C HIS A 653 30.12 -4.04 16.38
N LEU A 654 29.68 -4.89 15.45
CA LEU A 654 28.45 -4.72 14.67
C LEU A 654 27.55 -5.94 14.86
N VAL A 655 26.34 -5.70 15.38
CA VAL A 655 25.29 -6.72 15.50
C VAL A 655 24.23 -6.45 14.44
N VAL A 656 23.84 -7.47 13.69
CA VAL A 656 22.80 -7.35 12.66
C VAL A 656 21.70 -8.38 12.91
N GLN A 657 20.47 -7.92 13.04
CA GLN A 657 19.27 -8.74 13.12
C GLN A 657 18.52 -8.64 11.79
N ASP A 658 18.45 -9.73 11.03
CA ASP A 658 17.88 -9.74 9.68
C ASP A 658 17.34 -11.13 9.30
N ILE A 659 16.58 -11.20 8.21
CA ILE A 659 15.99 -12.44 7.68
C ILE A 659 16.86 -13.10 6.60
N PHE A 660 17.82 -12.37 6.05
CA PHE A 660 18.80 -12.80 5.04
C PHE A 660 20.19 -12.29 5.38
N LEU A 661 21.23 -12.95 4.86
CA LEU A 661 22.58 -12.40 4.89
C LEU A 661 22.69 -11.25 3.86
N THR A 662 22.36 -10.05 4.29
CA THR A 662 22.45 -8.80 3.51
C THR A 662 23.88 -8.26 3.43
N GLU A 663 24.10 -7.23 2.61
CA GLU A 663 25.38 -6.51 2.54
C GLU A 663 25.82 -5.99 3.93
N THR A 664 24.86 -5.52 4.72
CA THR A 664 25.13 -5.06 6.10
C THR A 664 25.44 -6.23 7.02
N ALA A 665 24.67 -7.32 6.96
CA ALA A 665 24.93 -8.52 7.74
C ALA A 665 26.31 -9.14 7.42
N TYR A 666 26.78 -9.02 6.18
CA TYR A 666 28.10 -9.49 5.77
C TYR A 666 29.26 -8.75 6.44
N LEU A 667 29.03 -7.55 6.99
CA LEU A 667 30.01 -6.78 7.78
C LEU A 667 29.89 -7.03 9.28
N ALA A 668 28.86 -7.75 9.74
CA ALA A 668 28.59 -7.96 11.16
C ALA A 668 29.63 -8.86 11.83
N ASP A 669 29.76 -8.72 13.14
CA ASP A 669 30.43 -9.69 14.01
C ASP A 669 29.47 -10.77 14.49
N VAL A 670 28.20 -10.39 14.69
CA VAL A 670 27.09 -11.29 15.06
C VAL A 670 25.88 -11.03 14.17
N VAL A 671 25.34 -12.08 13.57
CA VAL A 671 24.09 -12.05 12.80
C VAL A 671 23.02 -12.87 13.54
N LEU A 672 21.89 -12.25 13.82
CA LEU A 672 20.75 -12.83 14.55
C LEU A 672 19.58 -13.09 13.58
N PRO A 673 19.16 -14.36 13.38
CA PRO A 673 18.09 -14.69 12.43
C PRO A 673 16.72 -14.28 12.97
N ALA A 674 16.08 -13.34 12.26
CA ALA A 674 14.78 -12.78 12.61
C ALA A 674 13.60 -13.43 11.86
N THR A 675 12.37 -13.02 12.20
CA THR A 675 11.16 -13.45 11.51
C THR A 675 10.73 -12.51 10.38
N ALA A 676 10.27 -13.10 9.29
CA ALA A 676 9.55 -12.34 8.27
C ALA A 676 8.16 -11.96 8.79
N TRP A 677 7.53 -10.93 8.20
CA TRP A 677 6.20 -10.48 8.62
C TRP A 677 5.14 -11.59 8.76
N PRO A 678 5.02 -12.58 7.83
CA PRO A 678 4.03 -13.64 7.99
C PRO A 678 4.34 -14.62 9.15
N GLU A 679 5.49 -14.52 9.80
CA GLU A 679 5.95 -15.42 10.86
C GLU A 679 5.78 -14.84 12.27
N LYS A 680 5.23 -13.62 12.39
CA LYS A 680 5.04 -12.90 13.66
C LYS A 680 3.66 -12.24 13.79
N GLU A 681 3.36 -11.78 14.99
CA GLU A 681 2.16 -11.01 15.32
C GLU A 681 2.58 -9.64 15.88
N GLY A 682 1.86 -8.59 15.49
CA GLY A 682 2.17 -7.23 15.92
C GLY A 682 1.35 -6.21 15.14
N THR A 683 1.52 -4.94 15.49
CA THR A 683 0.81 -3.85 14.82
C THR A 683 1.72 -3.04 13.92
N VAL A 684 1.16 -2.51 12.83
CA VAL A 684 1.81 -1.49 12.00
C VAL A 684 0.87 -0.31 11.81
N THR A 685 1.42 0.89 11.79
CA THR A 685 0.71 2.11 11.49
C THR A 685 1.05 2.54 10.07
N ASN A 686 0.04 2.48 9.19
CA ASN A 686 0.21 2.82 7.78
C ASN A 686 0.27 4.35 7.56
N THR A 687 0.43 4.77 6.31
CA THR A 687 0.49 6.19 5.91
C THR A 687 -0.75 6.98 6.27
N ASP A 688 -1.91 6.33 6.36
CA ASP A 688 -3.18 6.95 6.72
C ASP A 688 -3.39 7.06 8.24
N ARG A 689 -2.36 6.73 9.03
CA ARG A 689 -2.37 6.65 10.50
C ARG A 689 -3.27 5.54 11.06
N MET A 690 -3.61 4.55 10.24
CA MET A 690 -4.40 3.41 10.68
C MET A 690 -3.47 2.37 11.32
N VAL A 691 -3.75 2.03 12.58
CA VAL A 691 -3.10 0.91 13.27
C VAL A 691 -3.75 -0.38 12.81
N GLN A 692 -2.96 -1.27 12.23
CA GLN A 692 -3.40 -2.51 11.61
C GLN A 692 -2.70 -3.70 12.26
N LEU A 693 -3.48 -4.72 12.64
CA LEU A 693 -2.96 -5.94 13.26
C LEU A 693 -2.50 -6.93 12.19
N GLY A 694 -1.21 -7.23 12.16
CA GLY A 694 -0.66 -8.39 11.47
C GLY A 694 -0.78 -9.63 12.33
N ARG A 695 -1.14 -10.75 11.71
CA ARG A 695 -1.23 -12.06 12.37
C ARG A 695 -0.26 -13.05 11.78
N ARG A 696 0.26 -13.91 12.65
CA ARG A 696 1.20 -14.98 12.30
C ARG A 696 0.53 -16.05 11.44
N ALA A 697 0.99 -16.18 10.21
CA ALA A 697 0.54 -17.18 9.25
C ALA A 697 1.49 -18.39 9.17
N LEU A 698 2.78 -18.19 9.42
CA LEU A 698 3.84 -19.19 9.28
C LEU A 698 4.58 -19.38 10.61
N LYS A 699 5.22 -20.54 10.77
CA LYS A 699 6.29 -20.76 11.76
C LYS A 699 7.60 -20.26 11.17
N ALA A 700 8.44 -19.67 12.02
CA ALA A 700 9.79 -19.23 11.66
C ALA A 700 10.67 -20.40 11.15
N PRO A 701 11.61 -20.16 10.23
CA PRO A 701 12.49 -21.20 9.71
C PRO A 701 13.62 -21.54 10.70
N GLY A 702 13.92 -22.83 10.85
CA GLY A 702 14.99 -23.33 11.70
C GLY A 702 14.86 -22.87 13.15
N GLU A 703 15.90 -22.19 13.65
CA GLU A 703 16.00 -21.64 15.00
C GLU A 703 15.73 -20.13 15.05
N ALA A 704 15.31 -19.50 13.95
CA ALA A 704 14.96 -18.07 13.93
C ALA A 704 13.94 -17.73 15.04
N ARG A 705 14.03 -16.50 15.57
CA ARG A 705 13.19 -16.01 16.66
C ARG A 705 12.47 -14.73 16.25
N GLU A 706 11.31 -14.48 16.84
CA GLU A 706 10.57 -13.25 16.61
C GLU A 706 11.41 -12.04 17.05
N ASP A 707 11.40 -10.97 16.26
CA ASP A 707 12.22 -9.78 16.52
C ASP A 707 12.00 -9.17 17.90
N LEU A 708 10.81 -9.33 18.48
CA LEU A 708 10.47 -8.86 19.83
C LEU A 708 11.14 -9.67 20.95
N TRP A 709 11.46 -10.94 20.69
CA TRP A 709 12.13 -11.82 21.64
C TRP A 709 13.63 -11.57 21.67
N ILE A 710 14.21 -11.28 20.50
CA ILE A 710 15.61 -10.90 20.30
C ILE A 710 15.84 -9.54 20.97
#